data_AF-A0AAV0HT88-F1
#
_entry.id   AF-A0AAV0HT88-F1
#
_cell.length_a   1.000
_cell.length_b   1.000
_cell.length_c   1.000
_cell.angle_alpha   90.00
_cell.angle_beta   90.00
_cell.angle_gamma   90.00
#
_symmetry.space_group_name_H-M   'P 1'
#
loop_
_entity.id
_entity.type
_entity.pdbx_description
1 polymer ?
#
loop_
_entity_poly.entity_id
_entity_poly.type
_entity_poly.pdbx_seq_one_letter_code
_entity_poly.pdbx_strand_id
1 'polypeptide(L)'
;IICQNKRRKRNSLLLPPSPPPRYCHLTHSRSFKHAPDLEFAIMATPKLGRMPSMRERMEDTLSAHRNQLVSLLSRYVDQGKGILQPHNLVDELDNIVCDPEARETLRNGPFSEVLKTAQEAIVLPPFVAIAIRPRPGVWEYVRVNVHELSVDQLTVSEYLRFKEELVDGQANDPYVLELDLEPFNASFPRPTRSSSIGNGVQFLNRHLSSIMFRNKESLEPLLEFLRSHSYKGHALMLNDRIHSVSRLQSALAKAEDYISKLPPDTPYHEFEYAIQGMGFERGWGDTAERTMEMMHLLSDILQAPDPASLETFLGRVPMVFNVVILSPHGYFGQANVLGMPDTGGQIVYILDQVRALESEMLLRIKKQGLDFKPRILIVTRLIPDAKGTTCNQHMERISGTDYTHILRVPFRSENGILRKWISRFDDAASEIVAELQAIPDFIIGNYSDGNLVASLLAYKMGVTQCTIAHALEKTKYPNSDLYWKKFDEKYHFSCQFTADLLAMNNADFIITSTYQEIAGTKNTVGQYESHTAFTLPGLYRVVHGIDVFDPKFNIVSPGADMTIYFPYFEKKKRLTALHVPIEKMLFDPEQTDECIGTLDDRSKPILFSMARLDRVKNITGLVECYGKNTKLRELVNLVVVAGFIDAKKSKDREEIDEIVKMHDLMSKYSLKGQFRWITSQTNRARNGELYRYVADTRGAFVQPAFYEAFGLTVVEAMTCALPTFATVHGGPAEIIEHGVSGFHIDPYHPDQTAEQMADFFERCKEDPSYWNKISDGGLQRIYERYTWKIYSERLMTLAGVYGFWKHVSKLERRETRRYLEMFYILKFRDLMKTVPLVTDEHH
;
A
#
# COMPACT_ATOMS: atom_id res chain seq x y z
N ILE A 1 -36.07 29.03 29.83
CA ILE A 1 -36.65 30.23 30.45
C ILE A 1 -36.30 30.24 31.95
N ILE A 2 -36.33 31.40 32.62
CA ILE A 2 -35.53 31.69 33.83
C ILE A 2 -36.24 31.32 35.16
N CYS A 3 -35.43 31.02 36.18
CA CYS A 3 -35.69 30.70 37.59
C CYS A 3 -36.80 31.50 38.31
N GLN A 4 -37.33 30.95 39.43
CA GLN A 4 -37.23 31.63 40.75
C GLN A 4 -37.46 30.76 42.01
N ASN A 5 -37.02 31.29 43.16
CA ASN A 5 -36.86 30.65 44.49
C ASN A 5 -38.10 30.73 45.42
N LYS A 6 -38.19 29.80 46.40
CA LYS A 6 -38.60 29.98 47.85
C LYS A 6 -38.73 28.60 48.56
N ARG A 7 -38.62 28.41 49.90
CA ARG A 7 -37.87 29.03 51.03
C ARG A 7 -38.28 28.35 52.38
N ARG A 8 -37.32 27.91 53.24
CA ARG A 8 -37.34 27.72 54.75
C ARG A 8 -36.54 26.45 55.15
N LYS A 9 -35.51 26.51 56.03
CA LYS A 9 -35.46 26.64 57.52
C LYS A 9 -36.11 25.42 58.23
N ARG A 10 -35.50 24.75 59.22
CA ARG A 10 -34.46 25.10 60.25
C ARG A 10 -33.37 23.96 60.31
N ASN A 11 -32.45 23.73 61.29
CA ASN A 11 -32.21 24.25 62.65
C ASN A 11 -30.69 24.28 63.10
N SER A 12 -30.41 23.87 64.34
CA SER A 12 -29.18 23.80 65.20
C SER A 12 -28.35 22.50 65.09
N LEU A 13 -27.08 22.29 65.53
CA LEU A 13 -25.94 23.01 66.17
C LEU A 13 -25.37 22.19 67.38
N LEU A 14 -24.07 21.86 67.40
CA LEU A 14 -23.09 21.94 68.54
C LEU A 14 -21.75 21.16 68.30
N LEU A 15 -20.72 21.43 69.14
CA LEU A 15 -19.25 21.11 69.03
C LEU A 15 -18.59 21.15 70.45
N PRO A 16 -17.25 20.98 70.69
CA PRO A 16 -16.12 20.21 70.07
C PRO A 16 -15.46 19.22 71.11
N PRO A 17 -14.19 19.28 71.63
CA PRO A 17 -12.80 19.38 71.06
C PRO A 17 -11.69 18.39 71.60
N SER A 18 -10.61 18.16 70.81
CA SER A 18 -9.13 18.15 71.14
C SER A 18 -8.46 17.22 72.22
N PRO A 19 -7.09 17.08 72.32
CA PRO A 19 -6.00 16.95 71.31
C PRO A 19 -4.98 15.74 71.52
N PRO A 20 -3.60 15.82 71.57
CA PRO A 20 -2.71 14.92 70.78
C PRO A 20 -1.61 14.14 71.58
N PRO A 21 -0.63 13.45 70.94
CA PRO A 21 0.77 14.00 70.90
C PRO A 21 1.75 13.52 69.79
N ARG A 22 2.74 14.39 69.45
CA ARG A 22 4.22 14.17 69.21
C ARG A 22 4.77 13.06 68.27
N TYR A 23 6.00 13.09 67.73
CA TYR A 23 6.98 14.11 67.25
C TYR A 23 8.31 13.34 66.96
N CYS A 24 9.01 13.53 65.83
CA CYS A 24 10.49 13.51 65.72
C CYS A 24 11.02 13.79 64.31
N HIS A 25 12.28 14.23 64.21
CA HIS A 25 12.99 14.55 62.97
C HIS A 25 14.14 13.56 62.70
N LEU A 26 14.60 13.52 61.45
CA LEU A 26 16.03 13.47 61.15
C LEU A 26 16.34 14.36 59.94
N THR A 27 17.58 14.84 59.84
CA THR A 27 17.99 15.92 58.94
C THR A 27 19.28 15.60 58.21
N HIS A 28 19.47 16.16 57.02
CA HIS A 28 20.79 16.52 56.52
C HIS A 28 20.73 17.81 55.70
N SER A 29 21.80 18.61 55.77
CA SER A 29 21.82 19.97 55.26
C SER A 29 23.21 20.35 54.73
N ARG A 30 23.22 21.24 53.72
CA ARG A 30 24.31 22.14 53.27
C ARG A 30 23.72 23.02 52.14
N SER A 31 23.27 24.23 52.45
CA SER A 31 24.06 25.49 52.50
C SER A 31 24.23 26.12 51.10
N PHE A 32 23.35 27.06 50.70
CA PHE A 32 23.33 28.50 51.04
C PHE A 32 24.15 29.37 50.07
N LYS A 33 23.48 30.23 49.27
CA LYS A 33 23.59 31.71 49.36
C LYS A 33 22.75 32.48 48.31
N HIS A 34 22.39 33.72 48.70
CA HIS A 34 21.88 34.87 47.94
C HIS A 34 20.56 34.76 47.15
N ALA A 35 19.59 35.60 47.57
CA ALA A 35 18.56 36.22 46.73
C ALA A 35 19.07 37.61 46.24
N PRO A 36 18.31 38.34 45.38
CA PRO A 36 17.23 39.19 45.91
C PRO A 36 15.89 39.04 45.17
N ASP A 37 14.90 39.79 45.63
CA ASP A 37 13.49 39.74 45.24
C ASP A 37 13.19 40.29 43.84
N LEU A 38 12.12 39.79 43.22
CA LEU A 38 11.42 40.44 42.12
C LEU A 38 9.90 40.22 42.28
N GLU A 39 9.09 41.20 41.89
CA GLU A 39 7.64 41.20 42.12
C GLU A 39 6.93 40.14 41.26
N PHE A 40 6.02 39.37 41.89
CA PHE A 40 5.12 38.45 41.18
C PHE A 40 4.01 39.22 40.46
N ALA A 41 4.35 39.84 39.33
CA ALA A 41 3.38 40.18 38.31
C ALA A 41 2.66 38.89 37.86
N ILE A 42 1.33 38.87 37.90
CA ILE A 42 0.54 37.70 37.52
C ILE A 42 0.60 37.57 35.99
N MET A 43 1.61 36.86 35.49
CA MET A 43 1.66 36.43 34.10
C MET A 43 0.44 35.56 33.80
N ALA A 44 -0.44 36.05 32.94
CA ALA A 44 -1.55 35.26 32.44
C ALA A 44 -1.00 34.00 31.75
N THR A 45 -1.51 32.83 32.12
CA THR A 45 -1.20 31.57 31.46
C THR A 45 -1.38 31.73 29.95
N PRO A 46 -0.40 31.36 29.10
CA PRO A 46 -0.57 31.42 27.67
C PRO A 46 -1.72 30.50 27.27
N LYS A 47 -2.83 31.09 26.81
CA LYS A 47 -3.90 30.34 26.16
C LYS A 47 -3.25 29.59 24.99
N LEU A 48 -3.54 28.30 24.82
CA LEU A 48 -3.19 27.63 23.56
C LEU A 48 -3.91 28.39 22.44
N GLY A 49 -3.13 29.10 21.62
CA GLY A 49 -3.64 29.75 20.43
C GLY A 49 -4.18 28.70 19.46
N ARG A 50 -5.30 28.99 18.82
CA ARG A 50 -5.71 28.29 17.59
C ARG A 50 -4.56 28.42 16.60
N MET A 51 -4.05 27.31 16.07
CA MET A 51 -3.09 27.37 14.97
C MET A 51 -3.77 28.08 13.79
N PRO A 52 -3.17 29.14 13.21
CA PRO A 52 -3.76 29.81 12.06
C PRO A 52 -3.79 28.86 10.86
N SER A 53 -4.92 28.88 10.15
CA SER A 53 -5.19 28.21 8.88
C SER A 53 -4.21 28.67 7.79
N MET A 54 -4.11 27.93 6.69
CA MET A 54 -3.24 28.36 5.58
C MET A 54 -3.72 29.70 4.98
N ARG A 55 -5.04 29.96 4.98
CA ARG A 55 -5.60 31.28 4.62
C ARG A 55 -5.03 32.39 5.51
N GLU A 56 -5.23 32.30 6.83
CA GLU A 56 -4.78 33.32 7.79
C GLU A 56 -3.26 33.58 7.64
N ARG A 57 -2.45 32.52 7.46
CA ARG A 57 -1.00 32.65 7.20
C ARG A 57 -0.67 33.33 5.87
N MET A 58 -1.42 33.03 4.81
CA MET A 58 -1.21 33.66 3.50
C MET A 58 -1.60 35.14 3.53
N GLU A 59 -2.72 35.50 4.18
CA GLU A 59 -3.14 36.89 4.39
C GLU A 59 -2.09 37.66 5.22
N ASP A 60 -1.65 37.11 6.36
CA ASP A 60 -0.60 37.69 7.19
C ASP A 60 0.69 37.94 6.39
N THR A 61 1.15 36.94 5.62
CA THR A 61 2.42 37.06 4.89
C THR A 61 2.32 37.97 3.65
N LEU A 62 1.16 38.00 2.97
CA LEU A 62 0.87 38.97 1.90
C LEU A 62 0.82 40.40 2.43
N SER A 63 0.40 40.61 3.69
CA SER A 63 0.49 41.93 4.34
C SER A 63 1.95 42.33 4.64
N ALA A 64 2.77 41.37 5.10
CA ALA A 64 4.15 41.62 5.53
C ALA A 64 5.16 41.79 4.38
N HIS A 65 5.02 41.02 3.30
CA HIS A 65 5.95 40.99 2.16
C HIS A 65 5.27 41.32 0.82
N ARG A 66 4.36 42.29 0.87
CA ARG A 66 3.44 42.66 -0.23
C ARG A 66 4.14 42.80 -1.58
N ASN A 67 5.22 43.57 -1.67
CA ASN A 67 5.84 43.89 -2.95
C ASN A 67 6.50 42.66 -3.61
N GLN A 68 7.17 41.83 -2.82
CA GLN A 68 7.81 40.60 -3.29
C GLN A 68 6.78 39.55 -3.72
N LEU A 69 5.70 39.41 -2.95
CA LEU A 69 4.64 38.43 -3.23
C LEU A 69 3.70 38.88 -4.36
N VAL A 70 3.47 40.18 -4.55
CA VAL A 70 2.89 40.73 -5.79
C VAL A 70 3.75 40.31 -6.98
N SER A 71 5.07 40.53 -6.93
CA SER A 71 5.95 40.19 -8.05
C SER A 71 5.94 38.70 -8.39
N LEU A 72 5.87 37.81 -7.37
CA LEU A 72 5.69 36.37 -7.55
C LEU A 72 4.39 36.01 -8.26
N LEU A 73 3.28 36.48 -7.71
CA LEU A 73 1.95 36.13 -8.19
C LEU A 73 1.67 36.76 -9.58
N SER A 74 2.24 37.93 -9.86
CA SER A 74 2.26 38.52 -11.21
C SER A 74 3.02 37.62 -12.18
N ARG A 75 4.24 37.15 -11.87
CA ARG A 75 4.96 36.23 -12.77
C ARG A 75 4.18 34.96 -13.09
N TYR A 76 3.49 34.37 -12.10
CA TYR A 76 2.60 33.23 -12.36
C TYR A 76 1.47 33.58 -13.33
N VAL A 77 0.85 34.76 -13.17
CA VAL A 77 -0.22 35.26 -14.05
C VAL A 77 0.31 35.62 -15.46
N ASP A 78 1.52 36.16 -15.55
CA ASP A 78 2.19 36.56 -16.80
C ASP A 78 2.61 35.34 -17.65
N GLN A 79 2.82 34.17 -17.03
CA GLN A 79 2.97 32.88 -17.74
C GLN A 79 1.66 32.42 -18.43
N GLY A 80 0.52 33.05 -18.11
CA GLY A 80 -0.78 32.82 -18.74
C GLY A 80 -1.62 31.74 -18.07
N LYS A 81 -2.62 31.21 -18.80
CA LYS A 81 -3.49 30.14 -18.29
C LYS A 81 -2.75 28.81 -18.26
N GLY A 82 -2.63 28.18 -17.10
CA GLY A 82 -1.88 26.93 -16.96
C GLY A 82 -1.93 26.26 -15.59
N ILE A 83 -1.10 25.23 -15.43
CA ILE A 83 -0.88 24.50 -14.17
C ILE A 83 0.60 24.60 -13.82
N LEU A 84 0.91 25.09 -12.63
CA LEU A 84 2.26 25.14 -12.08
C LEU A 84 2.49 23.94 -11.17
N GLN A 85 3.60 23.24 -11.39
CA GLN A 85 4.02 22.10 -10.56
C GLN A 85 4.82 22.60 -9.34
N PRO A 86 4.98 21.79 -8.28
CA PRO A 86 5.67 22.21 -7.05
C PRO A 86 7.08 22.75 -7.24
N HIS A 87 7.82 22.25 -8.24
CA HIS A 87 9.15 22.80 -8.58
C HIS A 87 9.03 24.22 -9.14
N ASN A 88 8.16 24.48 -10.12
CA ASN A 88 7.95 25.83 -10.68
C ASN A 88 7.55 26.85 -9.60
N LEU A 89 6.78 26.40 -8.59
CA LEU A 89 6.34 27.22 -7.45
C LEU A 89 7.49 27.60 -6.48
N VAL A 90 8.59 26.83 -6.47
CA VAL A 90 9.78 27.11 -5.66
C VAL A 90 10.85 27.81 -6.50
N ASP A 91 11.03 27.40 -7.76
CA ASP A 91 12.00 27.96 -8.70
C ASP A 91 11.75 29.46 -8.94
N GLU A 92 10.50 29.88 -9.14
CA GLU A 92 10.18 31.31 -9.30
C GLU A 92 10.45 32.12 -8.02
N LEU A 93 10.14 31.58 -6.83
CA LEU A 93 10.45 32.24 -5.54
C LEU A 93 11.95 32.55 -5.44
N ASP A 94 12.81 31.62 -5.87
CA ASP A 94 14.26 31.80 -5.91
C ASP A 94 14.75 32.73 -7.05
N ASN A 95 13.94 32.96 -8.10
CA ASN A 95 14.23 33.84 -9.25
C ASN A 95 13.74 35.30 -9.11
N ILE A 96 13.04 35.66 -8.02
CA ILE A 96 12.37 36.99 -7.90
C ILE A 96 13.20 38.03 -7.18
N VAL A 97 14.03 37.62 -6.23
CA VAL A 97 14.56 38.53 -5.23
C VAL A 97 15.99 38.96 -5.58
N CYS A 98 16.12 40.18 -6.08
CA CYS A 98 17.42 40.83 -6.34
C CYS A 98 18.19 41.20 -5.06
N ASP A 99 17.57 41.04 -3.89
CA ASP A 99 18.12 41.28 -2.56
C ASP A 99 18.31 39.94 -1.82
N PRO A 100 19.56 39.56 -1.45
CA PRO A 100 19.83 38.34 -0.69
C PRO A 100 19.11 38.25 0.66
N GLU A 101 18.95 39.37 1.38
CA GLU A 101 18.46 39.37 2.76
C GLU A 101 16.94 39.18 2.82
N ALA A 102 16.19 39.85 1.92
CA ALA A 102 14.78 39.54 1.69
C ALA A 102 14.56 38.12 1.14
N ARG A 103 15.48 37.58 0.34
CA ARG A 103 15.38 36.20 -0.19
C ARG A 103 15.46 35.18 0.93
N GLU A 104 16.44 35.31 1.81
CA GLU A 104 16.62 34.40 2.95
C GLU A 104 15.45 34.52 3.94
N THR A 105 14.96 35.75 4.19
CA THR A 105 13.78 36.02 5.02
C THR A 105 12.52 35.32 4.46
N LEU A 106 12.27 35.42 3.15
CA LEU A 106 11.12 34.75 2.52
C LEU A 106 11.28 33.23 2.48
N ARG A 107 12.48 32.73 2.16
CA ARG A 107 12.81 31.29 2.05
C ARG A 107 12.69 30.55 3.39
N ASN A 108 12.91 31.25 4.50
CA ASN A 108 12.73 30.77 5.86
C ASN A 108 11.39 31.20 6.49
N GLY A 109 10.58 31.98 5.77
CA GLY A 109 9.30 32.51 6.23
C GLY A 109 8.08 31.60 5.96
N PRO A 110 6.93 31.88 6.61
CA PRO A 110 5.74 31.02 6.57
C PRO A 110 5.16 30.81 5.16
N PHE A 111 5.26 31.80 4.27
CA PHE A 111 4.80 31.63 2.88
C PHE A 111 5.66 30.63 2.08
N SER A 112 6.95 30.48 2.40
CA SER A 112 7.76 29.42 1.80
C SER A 112 7.37 28.04 2.35
N GLU A 113 6.89 27.91 3.59
CA GLU A 113 6.27 26.65 4.05
C GLU A 113 5.01 26.30 3.25
N VAL A 114 4.18 27.30 2.93
CA VAL A 114 2.98 27.14 2.08
C VAL A 114 3.39 26.66 0.67
N LEU A 115 4.36 27.31 0.02
CA LEU A 115 4.83 26.86 -1.30
C LEU A 115 5.47 25.46 -1.26
N LYS A 116 6.27 25.15 -0.22
CA LYS A 116 6.86 23.81 -0.02
C LYS A 116 5.83 22.70 0.29
N THR A 117 4.59 23.08 0.63
CA THR A 117 3.46 22.14 0.85
C THR A 117 2.39 22.23 -0.23
N ALA A 118 2.52 23.13 -1.21
CA ALA A 118 1.68 23.15 -2.40
C ALA A 118 1.95 21.90 -3.26
N GLN A 119 0.89 21.30 -3.81
CA GLN A 119 0.99 20.12 -4.70
C GLN A 119 0.75 20.49 -6.16
N GLU A 120 0.01 21.56 -6.41
CA GLU A 120 -0.18 22.21 -7.71
C GLU A 120 -0.75 23.62 -7.49
N ALA A 121 -0.58 24.50 -8.48
CA ALA A 121 -1.37 25.72 -8.58
C ALA A 121 -1.96 25.87 -9.99
N ILE A 122 -3.18 26.38 -10.05
CA ILE A 122 -3.95 26.64 -11.27
C ILE A 122 -3.96 28.15 -11.49
N VAL A 123 -3.62 28.59 -12.70
CA VAL A 123 -3.59 30.01 -13.07
C VAL A 123 -4.72 30.30 -14.06
N LEU A 124 -5.64 31.17 -13.67
CA LEU A 124 -6.67 31.76 -14.54
C LEU A 124 -6.70 33.27 -14.26
N PRO A 125 -5.96 34.10 -15.01
CA PRO A 125 -5.78 35.52 -14.72
C PRO A 125 -7.10 36.27 -14.45
N PRO A 126 -7.22 37.06 -13.36
CA PRO A 126 -6.18 37.50 -12.42
C PRO A 126 -5.99 36.59 -11.18
N PHE A 127 -6.51 35.35 -11.20
CA PHE A 127 -6.53 34.45 -10.05
C PHE A 127 -5.46 33.35 -10.13
N VAL A 128 -4.87 33.02 -8.97
CA VAL A 128 -4.05 31.83 -8.76
C VAL A 128 -4.69 30.99 -7.65
N ALA A 129 -5.09 29.75 -7.94
CA ALA A 129 -5.66 28.82 -6.97
C ALA A 129 -4.65 27.72 -6.64
N ILE A 130 -4.31 27.54 -5.37
CA ILE A 130 -3.25 26.65 -4.88
C ILE A 130 -3.88 25.52 -4.06
N ALA A 131 -3.53 24.27 -4.38
CA ALA A 131 -3.82 23.11 -3.55
C ALA A 131 -2.68 22.88 -2.56
N ILE A 132 -2.92 23.17 -1.27
CA ILE A 132 -1.92 23.08 -0.20
C ILE A 132 -2.17 21.79 0.58
N ARG A 133 -1.11 21.03 0.85
CA ARG A 133 -1.15 19.76 1.60
C ARG A 133 -0.21 19.84 2.83
N PRO A 134 -0.65 20.45 3.95
CA PRO A 134 0.22 20.67 5.11
C PRO A 134 0.75 19.38 5.76
N ARG A 135 0.05 18.26 5.58
CA ARG A 135 0.44 16.90 6.01
C ARG A 135 -0.34 15.84 5.23
N PRO A 136 0.14 14.57 5.16
CA PRO A 136 -0.59 13.48 4.52
C PRO A 136 -2.03 13.34 5.05
N GLY A 137 -2.99 13.31 4.12
CA GLY A 137 -4.42 13.25 4.37
C GLY A 137 -5.11 14.58 4.68
N VAL A 138 -4.41 15.71 4.65
CA VAL A 138 -5.02 17.03 4.92
C VAL A 138 -4.70 18.01 3.81
N TRP A 139 -5.76 18.63 3.28
CA TRP A 139 -5.74 19.53 2.15
C TRP A 139 -6.46 20.84 2.49
N GLU A 140 -5.88 21.97 2.09
CA GLU A 140 -6.48 23.30 2.16
C GLU A 140 -6.35 23.94 0.76
N TYR A 141 -7.46 24.46 0.23
CA TYR A 141 -7.50 25.07 -1.10
C TYR A 141 -7.68 26.58 -0.96
N VAL A 142 -6.81 27.36 -1.59
CA VAL A 142 -6.77 28.82 -1.44
C VAL A 142 -6.64 29.49 -2.79
N ARG A 143 -7.45 30.52 -3.06
CA ARG A 143 -7.37 31.38 -4.24
C ARG A 143 -6.86 32.76 -3.85
N VAL A 144 -5.88 33.28 -4.59
CA VAL A 144 -5.41 34.66 -4.47
C VAL A 144 -5.81 35.44 -5.71
N ASN A 145 -6.41 36.61 -5.55
CA ASN A 145 -6.55 37.59 -6.62
C ASN A 145 -5.29 38.46 -6.65
N VAL A 146 -4.53 38.41 -7.74
CA VAL A 146 -3.22 39.08 -7.82
C VAL A 146 -3.36 40.61 -7.88
N HIS A 147 -4.49 41.14 -8.36
CA HIS A 147 -4.73 42.58 -8.47
C HIS A 147 -5.25 43.20 -7.17
N GLU A 148 -6.17 42.51 -6.49
CA GLU A 148 -6.78 42.97 -5.22
C GLU A 148 -5.96 42.58 -3.99
N LEU A 149 -5.17 41.51 -4.09
CA LEU A 149 -4.46 40.84 -2.99
C LEU A 149 -5.40 40.29 -1.90
N SER A 150 -6.64 39.99 -2.30
CA SER A 150 -7.62 39.20 -1.54
C SER A 150 -7.28 37.71 -1.60
N VAL A 151 -7.55 37.01 -0.49
CA VAL A 151 -7.29 35.57 -0.31
C VAL A 151 -8.58 34.87 0.10
N ASP A 152 -9.10 34.02 -0.78
CA ASP A 152 -10.29 33.22 -0.53
C ASP A 152 -9.90 31.79 -0.16
N GLN A 153 -10.51 31.23 0.88
CA GLN A 153 -10.49 29.78 1.09
C GLN A 153 -11.57 29.15 0.20
N LEU A 154 -11.20 28.17 -0.62
CA LEU A 154 -12.11 27.44 -1.49
C LEU A 154 -12.56 26.13 -0.84
N THR A 155 -13.79 25.72 -1.16
CA THR A 155 -14.21 24.31 -1.04
C THR A 155 -13.56 23.46 -2.14
N VAL A 156 -13.59 22.13 -1.96
CA VAL A 156 -13.11 21.18 -2.98
C VAL A 156 -13.87 21.37 -4.31
N SER A 157 -15.21 21.51 -4.26
CA SER A 157 -16.04 21.70 -5.45
C SER A 157 -15.71 22.98 -6.22
N GLU A 158 -15.37 24.07 -5.53
CA GLU A 158 -14.95 25.33 -6.16
C GLU A 158 -13.56 25.23 -6.78
N TYR A 159 -12.60 24.59 -6.08
CA TYR A 159 -11.27 24.36 -6.62
C TYR A 159 -11.29 23.46 -7.87
N LEU A 160 -12.09 22.38 -7.85
CA LEU A 160 -12.24 21.49 -9.00
C LEU A 160 -12.96 22.17 -10.19
N ARG A 161 -13.95 23.02 -9.93
CA ARG A 161 -14.56 23.86 -10.97
C ARG A 161 -13.54 24.81 -11.61
N PHE A 162 -12.65 25.39 -10.81
CA PHE A 162 -11.55 26.22 -11.29
C PHE A 162 -10.54 25.42 -12.14
N LYS A 163 -10.34 24.12 -11.87
CA LYS A 163 -9.63 23.22 -12.80
C LYS A 163 -10.40 22.96 -14.10
N GLU A 164 -11.72 22.76 -14.04
CA GLU A 164 -12.57 22.54 -15.22
C GLU A 164 -12.58 23.76 -16.16
N GLU A 165 -12.62 24.98 -15.62
CA GLU A 165 -12.53 26.24 -16.37
C GLU A 165 -11.21 26.41 -17.14
N LEU A 166 -10.11 25.77 -16.72
CA LEU A 166 -8.86 25.74 -17.46
C LEU A 166 -8.94 24.88 -18.74
N VAL A 167 -9.83 23.88 -18.78
CA VAL A 167 -9.96 22.91 -19.89
C VAL A 167 -11.11 23.25 -20.81
N ASP A 168 -12.31 23.40 -20.25
CA ASP A 168 -13.56 23.59 -20.99
C ASP A 168 -13.99 25.08 -21.06
N GLY A 169 -13.19 25.99 -20.47
CA GLY A 169 -13.29 27.44 -20.64
C GLY A 169 -14.34 28.14 -19.79
N GLN A 170 -15.57 27.62 -19.74
CA GLN A 170 -16.63 28.06 -18.82
C GLN A 170 -17.44 26.85 -18.31
N ALA A 171 -17.37 26.57 -17.02
CA ALA A 171 -18.10 25.50 -16.36
C ALA A 171 -19.57 25.88 -16.08
N ASN A 172 -20.37 26.01 -17.14
CA ASN A 172 -21.72 26.59 -17.11
C ASN A 172 -22.86 25.61 -16.77
N ASP A 173 -22.59 24.33 -16.46
CA ASP A 173 -23.61 23.37 -16.02
C ASP A 173 -23.68 23.31 -14.48
N PRO A 174 -24.77 23.79 -13.84
CA PRO A 174 -24.94 23.70 -12.39
C PRO A 174 -25.33 22.30 -11.89
N TYR A 175 -25.59 21.34 -12.78
CA TYR A 175 -26.04 19.98 -12.46
C TYR A 175 -24.99 18.89 -12.76
N VAL A 176 -23.71 19.26 -12.93
CA VAL A 176 -22.60 18.30 -13.00
C VAL A 176 -22.64 17.36 -11.79
N LEU A 177 -22.63 16.06 -12.05
CA LEU A 177 -22.64 15.02 -11.02
C LEU A 177 -21.39 15.17 -10.12
N GLU A 178 -21.62 15.52 -8.86
CA GLU A 178 -20.62 15.44 -7.79
C GLU A 178 -20.69 14.06 -7.10
N LEU A 179 -19.54 13.42 -6.95
CA LEU A 179 -19.36 12.20 -6.19
C LEU A 179 -18.76 12.53 -4.82
N ASP A 180 -19.52 12.23 -3.78
CA ASP A 180 -19.17 12.48 -2.39
C ASP A 180 -19.48 11.22 -1.55
N LEU A 181 -18.42 10.61 -1.01
CA LEU A 181 -18.45 9.42 -0.17
C LEU A 181 -18.30 9.78 1.31
N GLU A 182 -18.12 11.05 1.69
CA GLU A 182 -17.93 11.44 3.09
C GLU A 182 -19.16 11.16 3.97
N PRO A 183 -20.41 11.53 3.58
CA PRO A 183 -21.61 11.27 4.37
C PRO A 183 -21.85 9.78 4.60
N PHE A 184 -21.60 8.96 3.58
CA PHE A 184 -21.75 7.50 3.63
C PHE A 184 -20.71 6.78 4.52
N ASN A 185 -19.74 7.53 5.06
CA ASN A 185 -18.72 7.07 5.99
C ASN A 185 -18.68 7.95 7.26
N ALA A 186 -19.79 8.60 7.61
CA ALA A 186 -19.88 9.52 8.75
C ALA A 186 -20.23 8.84 10.10
N SER A 187 -20.79 7.62 10.09
CA SER A 187 -21.02 6.84 11.31
C SER A 187 -19.72 6.29 11.92
N PHE A 188 -18.71 6.05 11.08
CA PHE A 188 -17.44 5.46 11.49
C PHE A 188 -16.46 6.53 11.99
N PRO A 189 -15.94 6.43 13.23
CA PRO A 189 -14.89 7.33 13.68
C PRO A 189 -13.62 7.09 12.87
N ARG A 190 -12.89 8.15 12.51
CA ARG A 190 -11.66 8.06 11.71
C ARG A 190 -10.43 8.47 12.54
N PRO A 191 -9.27 7.79 12.39
CA PRO A 191 -8.01 8.26 12.96
C PRO A 191 -7.60 9.60 12.33
N THR A 192 -7.13 10.56 13.13
CA THR A 192 -6.73 11.89 12.62
C THR A 192 -5.22 12.07 12.47
N ARG A 193 -4.41 11.13 12.98
CA ARG A 193 -2.95 11.16 12.97
C ARG A 193 -2.43 10.44 11.74
N SER A 194 -1.61 11.10 10.92
CA SER A 194 -1.07 10.51 9.67
C SER A 194 -0.27 9.22 9.93
N SER A 195 0.37 9.09 11.09
CA SER A 195 1.04 7.85 11.56
C SER A 195 0.11 6.64 11.79
N SER A 196 -1.21 6.79 11.66
CA SER A 196 -2.21 5.72 11.77
C SER A 196 -2.74 5.25 10.41
N ILE A 197 -2.41 5.94 9.32
CA ILE A 197 -2.74 5.54 7.95
C ILE A 197 -2.15 4.14 7.69
N GLY A 198 -2.89 3.31 6.95
CA GLY A 198 -2.45 1.93 6.63
C GLY A 198 -2.39 0.96 7.82
N ASN A 199 -2.88 1.36 8.99
CA ASN A 199 -2.97 0.53 10.20
C ASN A 199 -4.44 0.35 10.63
N GLY A 200 -5.35 0.30 9.65
CA GLY A 200 -6.80 0.33 9.85
C GLY A 200 -7.32 -0.75 10.80
N VAL A 201 -6.80 -1.99 10.71
CA VAL A 201 -7.21 -3.10 11.58
C VAL A 201 -6.98 -2.81 13.07
N GLN A 202 -5.87 -2.14 13.43
CA GLN A 202 -5.59 -1.78 14.82
C GLN A 202 -6.54 -0.70 15.35
N PHE A 203 -7.01 0.19 14.48
CA PHE A 203 -8.01 1.19 14.84
C PHE A 203 -9.38 0.53 15.00
N LEU A 204 -9.75 -0.34 14.07
CA LEU A 204 -11.00 -1.12 14.09
C LEU A 204 -11.10 -2.01 15.34
N ASN A 205 -10.03 -2.71 15.72
CA ASN A 205 -10.01 -3.55 16.92
C ASN A 205 -10.16 -2.73 18.21
N ARG A 206 -9.57 -1.53 18.29
CA ARG A 206 -9.79 -0.58 19.41
C ARG A 206 -11.22 -0.03 19.44
N HIS A 207 -11.84 0.18 18.27
CA HIS A 207 -13.22 0.63 18.17
C HIS A 207 -14.21 -0.46 18.61
N LEU A 208 -14.06 -1.68 18.08
CA LEU A 208 -14.86 -2.84 18.44
C LEU A 208 -14.73 -3.19 19.93
N SER A 209 -13.52 -3.30 20.47
CA SER A 209 -13.34 -3.64 21.89
C SER A 209 -13.92 -2.56 22.81
N SER A 210 -13.81 -1.27 22.45
CA SER A 210 -14.45 -0.17 23.19
C SER A 210 -15.98 -0.12 23.04
N ILE A 211 -16.58 -0.76 22.04
CA ILE A 211 -18.04 -0.93 21.94
C ILE A 211 -18.48 -2.10 22.83
N MET A 212 -17.83 -3.25 22.66
CA MET A 212 -18.08 -4.49 23.42
C MET A 212 -17.98 -4.27 24.94
N PHE A 213 -16.99 -3.49 25.39
CA PHE A 213 -16.83 -3.12 26.80
C PHE A 213 -17.97 -2.25 27.36
N ARG A 214 -18.63 -1.45 26.51
CA ARG A 214 -19.64 -0.45 26.95
C ARG A 214 -21.07 -0.97 26.95
N ASN A 215 -21.43 -1.88 26.04
CA ASN A 215 -22.78 -2.45 25.98
C ASN A 215 -22.72 -3.97 25.81
N LYS A 216 -23.29 -4.72 26.77
CA LYS A 216 -23.40 -6.19 26.70
C LYS A 216 -24.20 -6.68 25.49
N GLU A 217 -25.17 -5.91 25.00
CA GLU A 217 -25.93 -6.26 23.78
C GLU A 217 -25.03 -6.31 22.55
N SER A 218 -23.91 -5.57 22.54
CA SER A 218 -22.94 -5.58 21.43
C SER A 218 -22.00 -6.80 21.43
N LEU A 219 -22.14 -7.71 22.40
CA LEU A 219 -21.56 -9.06 22.36
C LEU A 219 -22.47 -10.10 21.68
N GLU A 220 -23.78 -9.83 21.56
CA GLU A 220 -24.70 -10.76 20.88
C GLU A 220 -24.37 -10.95 19.37
N PRO A 221 -23.89 -9.94 18.61
CA PRO A 221 -23.34 -10.17 17.27
C PRO A 221 -22.13 -11.11 17.23
N LEU A 222 -21.30 -11.17 18.27
CA LEU A 222 -20.19 -12.12 18.35
C LEU A 222 -20.69 -13.54 18.63
N LEU A 223 -21.71 -13.68 19.48
CA LEU A 223 -22.38 -14.97 19.69
C LEU A 223 -23.04 -15.47 18.39
N GLU A 224 -23.84 -14.64 17.72
CA GLU A 224 -24.55 -15.04 16.51
C GLU A 224 -23.59 -15.33 15.35
N PHE A 225 -22.50 -14.58 15.24
CA PHE A 225 -21.41 -14.88 14.31
C PHE A 225 -20.79 -16.26 14.57
N LEU A 226 -20.49 -16.59 15.82
CA LEU A 226 -19.91 -17.90 16.19
C LEU A 226 -20.91 -19.07 16.08
N ARG A 227 -22.23 -18.83 16.19
CA ARG A 227 -23.28 -19.85 16.01
C ARG A 227 -23.67 -20.10 14.55
N SER A 228 -23.66 -19.05 13.74
CA SER A 228 -24.01 -19.16 12.30
C SER A 228 -22.86 -19.71 11.45
N HIS A 229 -21.66 -19.86 12.04
CA HIS A 229 -20.48 -20.33 11.34
C HIS A 229 -20.54 -21.84 11.03
N SER A 230 -20.44 -22.19 9.76
CA SER A 230 -20.48 -23.57 9.29
C SER A 230 -19.74 -23.74 7.96
N TYR A 231 -19.19 -24.92 7.70
CA TYR A 231 -18.51 -25.24 6.45
C TYR A 231 -18.94 -26.62 5.93
N LYS A 232 -19.34 -26.69 4.66
CA LYS A 232 -19.84 -27.91 3.99
C LYS A 232 -20.85 -28.70 4.85
N GLY A 233 -21.82 -27.99 5.44
CA GLY A 233 -22.89 -28.56 6.26
C GLY A 233 -22.49 -28.96 7.69
N HIS A 234 -21.23 -28.78 8.09
CA HIS A 234 -20.75 -29.01 9.45
C HIS A 234 -20.80 -27.71 10.23
N ALA A 235 -21.45 -27.69 11.40
CA ALA A 235 -21.38 -26.56 12.33
C ALA A 235 -19.97 -26.45 12.92
N LEU A 236 -19.54 -25.21 13.20
CA LEU A 236 -18.23 -24.90 13.78
C LEU A 236 -18.39 -23.96 14.98
N MET A 237 -17.42 -23.98 15.88
CA MET A 237 -17.38 -23.17 17.10
C MET A 237 -18.53 -23.45 18.10
N LEU A 238 -19.77 -22.99 17.84
CA LEU A 238 -20.90 -23.07 18.78
C LEU A 238 -22.15 -23.70 18.14
N ASN A 239 -22.85 -24.56 18.88
CA ASN A 239 -24.14 -25.12 18.47
C ASN A 239 -25.34 -24.48 19.19
N ASP A 240 -26.54 -24.91 18.82
CA ASP A 240 -27.84 -24.46 19.36
C ASP A 240 -28.11 -24.85 20.84
N ARG A 241 -27.11 -25.24 21.63
CA ARG A 241 -27.23 -25.31 23.11
C ARG A 241 -26.95 -23.96 23.78
N ILE A 242 -26.51 -22.98 23.01
CA ILE A 242 -26.10 -21.64 23.46
C ILE A 242 -26.91 -20.60 22.69
N HIS A 243 -27.76 -19.84 23.37
CA HIS A 243 -28.66 -18.83 22.78
C HIS A 243 -28.52 -17.42 23.40
N SER A 244 -27.58 -17.22 24.32
CA SER A 244 -27.31 -15.93 24.95
C SER A 244 -25.88 -15.84 25.44
N VAL A 245 -25.34 -14.62 25.56
CA VAL A 245 -23.98 -14.41 26.11
C VAL A 245 -23.84 -14.97 27.53
N SER A 246 -24.89 -14.89 28.36
CA SER A 246 -24.91 -15.49 29.71
C SER A 246 -24.82 -17.02 29.70
N ARG A 247 -25.40 -17.68 28.68
CA ARG A 247 -25.29 -19.13 28.48
C ARG A 247 -23.90 -19.50 27.97
N LEU A 248 -23.31 -18.69 27.09
CA LEU A 248 -21.95 -18.88 26.57
C LEU A 248 -20.92 -18.80 27.71
N GLN A 249 -20.96 -17.75 28.54
CA GLN A 249 -20.09 -17.61 29.72
C GLN A 249 -20.22 -18.81 30.68
N SER A 250 -21.45 -19.28 30.93
CA SER A 250 -21.71 -20.45 31.77
C SER A 250 -21.21 -21.78 31.17
N ALA A 251 -21.17 -21.88 29.83
CA ALA A 251 -20.66 -23.05 29.12
C ALA A 251 -19.12 -23.05 29.09
N LEU A 252 -18.50 -21.89 28.83
CA LEU A 252 -17.04 -21.72 28.80
C LEU A 252 -16.41 -22.11 30.14
N ALA A 253 -16.87 -21.54 31.25
CA ALA A 253 -16.34 -21.86 32.58
C ALA A 253 -16.45 -23.36 32.93
N LYS A 254 -17.45 -24.08 32.39
CA LYS A 254 -17.60 -25.53 32.56
C LYS A 254 -16.64 -26.32 31.64
N ALA A 255 -16.42 -25.86 30.41
CA ALA A 255 -15.48 -26.48 29.49
C ALA A 255 -14.02 -26.27 29.96
N GLU A 256 -13.68 -25.07 30.45
CA GLU A 256 -12.38 -24.76 31.05
C GLU A 256 -12.11 -25.62 32.31
N ASP A 257 -13.08 -25.74 33.23
CA ASP A 257 -12.97 -26.66 34.37
C ASP A 257 -12.78 -28.12 33.92
N TYR A 258 -13.40 -28.55 32.83
CA TYR A 258 -13.25 -29.91 32.32
C TYR A 258 -11.90 -30.16 31.62
N ILE A 259 -11.50 -29.29 30.70
CA ILE A 259 -10.27 -29.45 29.89
C ILE A 259 -9.01 -29.26 30.75
N SER A 260 -9.05 -28.43 31.80
CA SER A 260 -7.91 -28.21 32.72
C SER A 260 -7.50 -29.45 33.53
N LYS A 261 -8.29 -30.53 33.47
CA LYS A 261 -8.01 -31.83 34.07
C LYS A 261 -7.37 -32.83 33.09
N LEU A 262 -7.18 -32.46 31.83
CA LEU A 262 -6.57 -33.26 30.77
C LEU A 262 -5.08 -32.89 30.58
N PRO A 263 -4.22 -33.81 30.12
CA PRO A 263 -2.89 -33.47 29.60
C PRO A 263 -2.97 -32.41 28.48
N PRO A 264 -2.04 -31.43 28.41
CA PRO A 264 -2.08 -30.35 27.40
C PRO A 264 -2.10 -30.85 25.95
N ASP A 265 -1.41 -31.96 25.69
CA ASP A 265 -1.25 -32.63 24.41
C ASP A 265 -2.40 -33.57 24.02
N THR A 266 -3.41 -33.74 24.89
CA THR A 266 -4.60 -34.58 24.61
C THR A 266 -5.28 -34.13 23.30
N PRO A 267 -5.45 -35.01 22.31
CA PRO A 267 -6.12 -34.68 21.05
C PRO A 267 -7.60 -34.33 21.22
N TYR A 268 -8.10 -33.38 20.41
CA TYR A 268 -9.51 -32.91 20.46
C TYR A 268 -10.55 -34.04 20.43
N HIS A 269 -10.32 -35.08 19.61
CA HIS A 269 -11.27 -36.18 19.43
C HIS A 269 -11.50 -37.04 20.70
N GLU A 270 -10.62 -36.98 21.69
CA GLU A 270 -10.80 -37.70 22.96
C GLU A 270 -11.81 -37.01 23.89
N PHE A 271 -12.00 -35.69 23.76
CA PHE A 271 -12.90 -34.89 24.59
C PHE A 271 -14.05 -34.20 23.83
N GLU A 272 -14.05 -34.26 22.49
CA GLU A 272 -15.06 -33.70 21.58
C GLU A 272 -16.51 -33.89 22.08
N TYR A 273 -16.92 -35.15 22.31
CA TYR A 273 -18.29 -35.48 22.72
C TYR A 273 -18.72 -34.79 24.03
N ALA A 274 -17.78 -34.63 24.98
CA ALA A 274 -18.06 -34.00 26.26
C ALA A 274 -18.35 -32.49 26.09
N ILE A 275 -17.57 -31.79 25.25
CA ILE A 275 -17.71 -30.34 25.02
C ILE A 275 -18.82 -29.99 24.01
N GLN A 276 -19.10 -30.84 23.03
CA GLN A 276 -20.32 -30.76 22.20
C GLN A 276 -21.59 -30.82 23.05
N GLY A 277 -21.59 -31.66 24.10
CA GLY A 277 -22.65 -31.72 25.10
C GLY A 277 -22.84 -30.42 25.90
N MET A 278 -21.81 -29.58 26.01
CA MET A 278 -21.85 -28.26 26.65
C MET A 278 -22.24 -27.13 25.67
N GLY A 279 -21.91 -27.30 24.39
CA GLY A 279 -22.29 -26.39 23.30
C GLY A 279 -21.21 -26.09 22.26
N PHE A 280 -20.04 -26.73 22.36
CA PHE A 280 -18.86 -26.41 21.55
C PHE A 280 -18.62 -27.44 20.45
N GLU A 281 -18.66 -26.99 19.20
CA GLU A 281 -18.32 -27.79 18.00
C GLU A 281 -16.84 -27.63 17.63
N ARG A 282 -16.36 -28.37 16.63
CA ARG A 282 -14.97 -28.30 16.15
C ARG A 282 -14.56 -26.88 15.74
N GLY A 283 -13.26 -26.58 15.86
CA GLY A 283 -12.66 -25.30 15.46
C GLY A 283 -11.91 -24.53 16.57
N TRP A 284 -11.90 -25.04 17.80
CA TRP A 284 -11.18 -24.42 18.94
C TRP A 284 -9.71 -24.83 19.04
N GLY A 285 -9.34 -25.99 18.49
CA GLY A 285 -7.99 -26.55 18.64
C GLY A 285 -7.91 -28.00 18.20
N ASP A 286 -6.70 -28.45 17.88
CA ASP A 286 -6.33 -29.85 17.69
C ASP A 286 -6.03 -30.58 19.02
N THR A 287 -5.79 -29.82 20.08
CA THR A 287 -5.25 -30.24 21.39
C THR A 287 -5.98 -29.56 22.54
N ALA A 288 -5.92 -30.14 23.74
CA ALA A 288 -6.50 -29.57 24.96
C ALA A 288 -5.91 -28.18 25.27
N GLU A 289 -4.59 -28.01 25.16
CA GLU A 289 -3.89 -26.72 25.34
C GLU A 289 -4.44 -25.62 24.42
N ARG A 290 -4.47 -25.87 23.10
CA ARG A 290 -4.95 -24.87 22.13
C ARG A 290 -6.44 -24.62 22.22
N THR A 291 -7.24 -25.62 22.58
CA THR A 291 -8.65 -25.46 22.91
C THR A 291 -8.83 -24.53 24.10
N MET A 292 -8.02 -24.71 25.16
CA MET A 292 -8.03 -23.85 26.35
C MET A 292 -7.63 -22.42 26.00
N GLU A 293 -6.57 -22.20 25.22
CA GLU A 293 -6.17 -20.87 24.74
C GLU A 293 -7.34 -20.15 24.05
N MET A 294 -8.06 -20.84 23.15
CA MET A 294 -9.17 -20.26 22.41
C MET A 294 -10.41 -20.00 23.28
N MET A 295 -10.67 -20.83 24.29
CA MET A 295 -11.75 -20.60 25.25
C MET A 295 -11.42 -19.44 26.19
N HIS A 296 -10.20 -19.36 26.73
CA HIS A 296 -9.75 -18.24 27.56
C HIS A 296 -9.78 -16.91 26.80
N LEU A 297 -9.29 -16.86 25.55
CA LEU A 297 -9.38 -15.65 24.71
C LEU A 297 -10.83 -15.16 24.58
N LEU A 298 -11.80 -16.07 24.42
CA LEU A 298 -13.21 -15.69 24.37
C LEU A 298 -13.76 -15.29 25.76
N SER A 299 -13.39 -16.01 26.82
CA SER A 299 -13.74 -15.67 28.21
C SER A 299 -13.24 -14.27 28.60
N ASP A 300 -12.07 -13.85 28.13
CA ASP A 300 -11.52 -12.50 28.32
C ASP A 300 -12.29 -11.46 27.49
N ILE A 301 -12.58 -11.74 26.21
CA ILE A 301 -13.41 -10.87 25.35
C ILE A 301 -14.83 -10.68 25.91
N LEU A 302 -15.39 -11.67 26.61
CA LEU A 302 -16.69 -11.59 27.26
C LEU A 302 -16.67 -10.93 28.66
N GLN A 303 -15.49 -10.60 29.20
CA GLN A 303 -15.32 -9.97 30.52
C GLN A 303 -14.73 -8.56 30.43
N ALA A 304 -13.62 -8.39 29.71
CA ALA A 304 -12.87 -7.15 29.58
C ALA A 304 -12.20 -7.04 28.18
N PRO A 305 -12.99 -6.91 27.09
CA PRO A 305 -12.47 -7.00 25.72
C PRO A 305 -11.43 -5.92 25.39
N ASP A 306 -10.23 -6.36 25.04
CA ASP A 306 -9.13 -5.54 24.56
C ASP A 306 -8.86 -5.79 23.04
N PRO A 307 -8.11 -4.90 22.36
CA PRO A 307 -7.89 -4.99 20.92
C PRO A 307 -7.06 -6.20 20.49
N ALA A 308 -6.07 -6.62 21.30
CA ALA A 308 -5.12 -7.67 20.96
C ALA A 308 -5.72 -9.07 21.14
N SER A 309 -6.50 -9.29 22.21
CA SER A 309 -7.24 -10.55 22.37
C SER A 309 -8.30 -10.69 21.28
N LEU A 310 -9.02 -9.61 20.93
CA LEU A 310 -10.00 -9.62 19.85
C LEU A 310 -9.36 -9.91 18.47
N GLU A 311 -8.23 -9.29 18.14
CA GLU A 311 -7.48 -9.56 16.90
C GLU A 311 -6.98 -11.02 16.86
N THR A 312 -6.46 -11.50 17.98
CA THR A 312 -5.93 -12.87 18.11
C THR A 312 -7.04 -13.91 17.99
N PHE A 313 -8.19 -13.69 18.64
CA PHE A 313 -9.34 -14.59 18.56
C PHE A 313 -9.91 -14.62 17.14
N LEU A 314 -10.29 -13.46 16.57
CA LEU A 314 -10.89 -13.38 15.24
C LEU A 314 -9.94 -13.87 14.13
N GLY A 315 -8.63 -13.66 14.27
CA GLY A 315 -7.64 -14.23 13.35
C GLY A 315 -7.45 -15.75 13.49
N ARG A 316 -7.79 -16.33 14.65
CA ARG A 316 -7.73 -17.77 14.91
C ARG A 316 -9.01 -18.51 14.51
N VAL A 317 -10.20 -17.89 14.51
CA VAL A 317 -11.44 -18.58 14.09
C VAL A 317 -11.28 -19.15 12.68
N PRO A 318 -11.56 -20.46 12.45
CA PRO A 318 -11.34 -21.11 11.16
C PRO A 318 -12.42 -20.70 10.14
N MET A 319 -12.24 -19.54 9.51
CA MET A 319 -13.22 -18.93 8.61
C MET A 319 -12.98 -19.13 7.11
N VAL A 320 -11.71 -19.27 6.69
CA VAL A 320 -11.32 -19.15 5.28
C VAL A 320 -10.75 -20.47 4.77
N PHE A 321 -11.53 -21.17 3.95
CA PHE A 321 -11.17 -22.44 3.32
C PHE A 321 -11.19 -22.34 1.78
N ASN A 322 -12.14 -21.59 1.24
CA ASN A 322 -12.36 -21.33 -0.19
C ASN A 322 -11.97 -19.88 -0.52
N VAL A 323 -10.87 -19.67 -1.25
CA VAL A 323 -10.41 -18.33 -1.66
C VAL A 323 -10.51 -18.17 -3.17
N VAL A 324 -11.02 -17.03 -3.63
CA VAL A 324 -11.07 -16.66 -5.05
C VAL A 324 -10.28 -15.37 -5.28
N ILE A 325 -9.38 -15.39 -6.27
CA ILE A 325 -8.47 -14.28 -6.57
C ILE A 325 -8.68 -13.85 -8.02
N LEU A 326 -9.08 -12.60 -8.25
CA LEU A 326 -9.39 -12.08 -9.58
C LEU A 326 -8.13 -11.44 -10.19
N SER A 327 -7.76 -11.87 -11.40
CA SER A 327 -6.76 -11.23 -12.25
C SER A 327 -7.11 -11.41 -13.73
N PRO A 328 -8.13 -10.70 -14.27
CA PRO A 328 -8.68 -10.98 -15.59
C PRO A 328 -7.77 -10.59 -16.78
N HIS A 329 -7.02 -9.49 -16.69
CA HIS A 329 -6.10 -9.05 -17.75
C HIS A 329 -4.80 -9.86 -17.85
N GLY A 330 -4.03 -9.60 -18.92
CA GLY A 330 -2.71 -10.19 -19.15
C GLY A 330 -2.73 -11.65 -19.61
N TYR A 331 -1.53 -12.20 -19.82
CA TYR A 331 -1.31 -13.61 -20.14
C TYR A 331 -1.01 -14.36 -18.85
N PHE A 332 -2.03 -14.65 -18.04
CA PHE A 332 -1.78 -15.30 -16.75
C PHE A 332 -1.28 -16.74 -16.92
N GLY A 333 -0.15 -17.11 -16.31
CA GLY A 333 0.42 -18.45 -16.42
C GLY A 333 1.74 -18.59 -15.67
N GLN A 334 2.25 -19.81 -15.54
CA GLN A 334 3.45 -20.10 -14.74
C GLN A 334 4.78 -20.05 -15.51
N ALA A 335 4.74 -20.17 -16.84
CA ALA A 335 5.91 -20.19 -17.70
C ALA A 335 5.63 -19.47 -19.03
N ASN A 336 6.67 -18.97 -19.69
CA ASN A 336 6.64 -18.31 -21.00
C ASN A 336 5.78 -17.04 -21.12
N VAL A 337 5.28 -16.48 -20.01
CA VAL A 337 4.37 -15.31 -20.02
C VAL A 337 5.00 -13.99 -19.53
N LEU A 338 6.03 -14.03 -18.68
CA LEU A 338 6.65 -12.81 -18.13
C LEU A 338 7.30 -11.98 -19.25
N GLY A 339 6.91 -10.72 -19.38
CA GLY A 339 7.34 -9.83 -20.47
C GLY A 339 6.39 -9.79 -21.67
N MET A 340 5.29 -10.57 -21.68
CA MET A 340 4.18 -10.35 -22.59
C MET A 340 3.42 -9.05 -22.23
N PRO A 341 2.61 -8.48 -23.15
CA PRO A 341 1.75 -7.33 -22.86
C PRO A 341 0.90 -7.56 -21.62
N ASP A 342 0.76 -6.52 -20.79
CA ASP A 342 0.01 -6.51 -19.53
C ASP A 342 0.43 -7.62 -18.54
N THR A 343 1.65 -8.15 -18.66
CA THR A 343 2.10 -9.37 -17.96
C THR A 343 3.43 -9.16 -17.24
N GLY A 344 3.35 -8.74 -15.97
CA GLY A 344 4.50 -8.39 -15.14
C GLY A 344 4.35 -8.72 -13.66
N GLY A 345 4.75 -7.79 -12.79
CA GLY A 345 4.91 -8.01 -11.34
C GLY A 345 3.67 -8.55 -10.61
N GLN A 346 2.46 -8.17 -11.04
CA GLN A 346 1.20 -8.70 -10.49
C GLN A 346 1.11 -10.23 -10.57
N ILE A 347 1.64 -10.85 -11.64
CA ILE A 347 1.60 -12.31 -11.78
C ILE A 347 2.56 -12.96 -10.79
N VAL A 348 3.78 -12.41 -10.66
CA VAL A 348 4.78 -12.87 -9.69
C VAL A 348 4.24 -12.74 -8.26
N TYR A 349 3.62 -11.60 -7.95
CA TYR A 349 2.96 -11.34 -6.68
C TYR A 349 1.89 -12.40 -6.37
N ILE A 350 0.93 -12.62 -7.28
CA ILE A 350 -0.18 -13.57 -7.06
C ILE A 350 0.35 -15.02 -6.97
N LEU A 351 1.29 -15.42 -7.82
CA LEU A 351 1.87 -16.77 -7.81
C LEU A 351 2.66 -17.08 -6.53
N ASP A 352 3.36 -16.11 -5.97
CA ASP A 352 4.11 -16.29 -4.72
C ASP A 352 3.19 -16.15 -3.50
N GLN A 353 2.20 -15.25 -3.56
CA GLN A 353 1.12 -15.08 -2.57
C GLN A 353 0.37 -16.38 -2.31
N VAL A 354 -0.09 -17.09 -3.35
CA VAL A 354 -0.94 -18.28 -3.16
C VAL A 354 -0.20 -19.45 -2.53
N ARG A 355 1.11 -19.63 -2.78
CA ARG A 355 1.90 -20.69 -2.12
C ARG A 355 1.97 -20.47 -0.61
N ALA A 356 2.19 -19.23 -0.18
CA ALA A 356 2.22 -18.88 1.23
C ALA A 356 0.83 -18.90 1.86
N LEU A 357 -0.20 -18.45 1.14
CA LEU A 357 -1.59 -18.47 1.60
C LEU A 357 -2.10 -19.91 1.79
N GLU A 358 -1.87 -20.82 0.85
CA GLU A 358 -2.22 -22.24 1.00
C GLU A 358 -1.48 -22.87 2.20
N SER A 359 -0.19 -22.57 2.36
CA SER A 359 0.62 -23.06 3.49
C SER A 359 0.05 -22.61 4.84
N GLU A 360 -0.33 -21.33 4.97
CA GLU A 360 -0.91 -20.77 6.19
C GLU A 360 -2.36 -21.23 6.42
N MET A 361 -3.17 -21.39 5.36
CA MET A 361 -4.50 -21.99 5.45
C MET A 361 -4.42 -23.42 6.00
N LEU A 362 -3.56 -24.27 5.42
CA LEU A 362 -3.33 -25.64 5.91
C LEU A 362 -2.85 -25.64 7.37
N LEU A 363 -1.99 -24.68 7.76
CA LEU A 363 -1.50 -24.56 9.12
C LEU A 363 -2.61 -24.16 10.11
N ARG A 364 -3.47 -23.18 9.78
CA ARG A 364 -4.60 -22.77 10.63
C ARG A 364 -5.66 -23.86 10.73
N ILE A 365 -6.05 -24.45 9.60
CA ILE A 365 -7.04 -25.55 9.53
C ILE A 365 -6.59 -26.70 10.44
N LYS A 366 -5.34 -27.16 10.30
CA LYS A 366 -4.77 -28.21 11.17
C LYS A 366 -4.77 -27.81 12.64
N LYS A 367 -4.26 -26.62 12.97
CA LYS A 367 -4.16 -26.13 14.36
C LYS A 367 -5.51 -26.09 15.09
N GLN A 368 -6.62 -25.90 14.36
CA GLN A 368 -7.98 -25.86 14.91
C GLN A 368 -8.72 -27.21 14.93
N GLY A 369 -8.01 -28.32 14.72
CA GLY A 369 -8.59 -29.67 14.80
C GLY A 369 -9.51 -30.01 13.62
N LEU A 370 -9.25 -29.40 12.46
CA LEU A 370 -10.06 -29.59 11.24
C LEU A 370 -9.23 -30.30 10.16
N ASP A 371 -9.85 -31.26 9.47
CA ASP A 371 -9.23 -32.04 8.38
C ASP A 371 -9.57 -31.51 6.97
N PHE A 372 -10.37 -30.43 6.90
CA PHE A 372 -10.85 -29.85 5.65
C PHE A 372 -9.71 -29.52 4.69
N LYS A 373 -9.97 -29.70 3.38
CA LYS A 373 -9.02 -29.32 2.35
C LYS A 373 -9.40 -27.92 1.83
N PRO A 374 -8.47 -26.94 1.87
CA PRO A 374 -8.72 -25.63 1.30
C PRO A 374 -8.85 -25.73 -0.24
N ARG A 375 -9.26 -24.65 -0.88
CA ARG A 375 -9.30 -24.50 -2.34
C ARG A 375 -9.04 -23.04 -2.68
N ILE A 376 -8.01 -22.78 -3.48
CA ILE A 376 -7.70 -21.42 -3.98
C ILE A 376 -7.88 -21.42 -5.49
N LEU A 377 -8.72 -20.52 -6.01
CA LEU A 377 -8.94 -20.33 -7.44
C LEU A 377 -8.46 -18.95 -7.88
N ILE A 378 -7.41 -18.90 -8.71
CA ILE A 378 -7.02 -17.69 -9.43
C ILE A 378 -7.88 -17.63 -10.69
N VAL A 379 -8.88 -16.75 -10.70
CA VAL A 379 -9.82 -16.60 -11.81
C VAL A 379 -9.32 -15.52 -12.76
N THR A 380 -9.09 -15.93 -14.00
CA THR A 380 -8.47 -15.14 -15.06
C THR A 380 -9.10 -15.47 -16.40
N ARG A 381 -8.61 -14.84 -17.48
CA ARG A 381 -9.12 -15.01 -18.83
C ARG A 381 -8.62 -16.31 -19.49
N LEU A 382 -9.50 -16.98 -20.24
CA LEU A 382 -9.13 -17.97 -21.25
C LEU A 382 -8.82 -17.30 -22.59
N ILE A 383 -7.65 -17.59 -23.16
CA ILE A 383 -7.18 -17.06 -24.44
C ILE A 383 -6.92 -18.24 -25.39
N PRO A 384 -7.88 -18.63 -26.26
CA PRO A 384 -7.79 -19.87 -27.04
C PRO A 384 -6.56 -19.95 -27.95
N ASP A 385 -6.22 -18.83 -28.58
CA ASP A 385 -5.15 -18.71 -29.58
C ASP A 385 -3.74 -18.56 -28.97
N ALA A 386 -3.59 -18.62 -27.64
CA ALA A 386 -2.32 -18.43 -26.94
C ALA A 386 -1.36 -19.62 -27.12
N LYS A 387 -0.64 -19.64 -28.24
CA LYS A 387 0.39 -20.65 -28.55
C LYS A 387 1.67 -20.41 -27.75
N GLY A 388 2.23 -21.48 -27.18
CA GLY A 388 3.48 -21.44 -26.41
C GLY A 388 3.31 -21.15 -24.91
N THR A 389 2.09 -20.86 -24.45
CA THR A 389 1.73 -20.69 -23.03
C THR A 389 0.59 -21.64 -22.65
N THR A 390 0.19 -21.64 -21.38
CA THR A 390 -0.96 -22.40 -20.86
C THR A 390 -2.27 -21.59 -20.81
N CYS A 391 -2.29 -20.37 -21.35
CA CYS A 391 -3.44 -19.45 -21.24
C CYS A 391 -4.72 -19.92 -21.98
N ASN A 392 -4.62 -20.98 -22.79
CA ASN A 392 -5.74 -21.66 -23.45
C ASN A 392 -6.32 -22.85 -22.65
N GLN A 393 -5.68 -23.27 -21.54
CA GLN A 393 -6.12 -24.40 -20.72
C GLN A 393 -7.13 -23.94 -19.66
N HIS A 394 -8.34 -24.51 -19.63
CA HIS A 394 -9.41 -24.10 -18.71
C HIS A 394 -9.02 -24.14 -17.23
N MET A 395 -8.25 -25.16 -16.82
CA MET A 395 -7.75 -25.32 -15.46
C MET A 395 -6.26 -25.70 -15.43
N GLU A 396 -5.48 -25.09 -14.54
CA GLU A 396 -4.04 -25.32 -14.39
C GLU A 396 -3.67 -25.31 -12.89
N ARG A 397 -3.03 -26.37 -12.36
CA ARG A 397 -2.57 -26.41 -10.95
C ARG A 397 -1.29 -25.60 -10.75
N ILE A 398 -1.20 -24.85 -9.65
CA ILE A 398 0.02 -24.10 -9.31
C ILE A 398 1.14 -25.02 -8.80
N SER A 399 2.35 -24.76 -9.28
CA SER A 399 3.57 -25.48 -8.92
C SER A 399 3.99 -25.10 -7.49
N GLY A 400 4.27 -26.12 -6.67
CA GLY A 400 4.49 -25.95 -5.24
C GLY A 400 3.21 -25.84 -4.40
N THR A 401 2.06 -26.28 -4.93
CA THR A 401 0.77 -26.33 -4.22
C THR A 401 0.01 -27.63 -4.52
N ASP A 402 -0.84 -28.04 -3.59
CA ASP A 402 -1.75 -29.18 -3.74
C ASP A 402 -3.17 -28.74 -4.09
N TYR A 403 -3.63 -27.59 -3.60
CA TYR A 403 -5.04 -27.17 -3.65
C TYR A 403 -5.31 -25.92 -4.51
N THR A 404 -4.26 -25.19 -4.89
CA THR A 404 -4.34 -23.93 -5.66
C THR A 404 -4.34 -24.16 -7.17
N HIS A 405 -5.33 -23.58 -7.85
CA HIS A 405 -5.54 -23.73 -9.29
C HIS A 405 -5.83 -22.39 -9.95
N ILE A 406 -5.44 -22.23 -11.22
CA ILE A 406 -5.88 -21.15 -12.11
C ILE A 406 -7.11 -21.65 -12.85
N LEU A 407 -8.22 -20.91 -12.78
CA LEU A 407 -9.46 -21.13 -13.52
C LEU A 407 -9.57 -20.06 -14.62
N ARG A 408 -9.73 -20.48 -15.87
CA ARG A 408 -9.74 -19.59 -17.04
C ARG A 408 -11.13 -19.53 -17.66
N VAL A 409 -11.80 -18.39 -17.47
CA VAL A 409 -13.14 -18.16 -18.03
C VAL A 409 -13.01 -17.43 -19.37
N PRO A 410 -13.64 -17.92 -20.47
CA PRO A 410 -13.66 -17.21 -21.74
C PRO A 410 -14.62 -16.02 -21.68
N PHE A 411 -14.21 -14.86 -22.22
CA PHE A 411 -15.15 -13.74 -22.41
C PHE A 411 -16.13 -14.03 -23.55
N ARG A 412 -17.37 -13.55 -23.44
CA ARG A 412 -18.45 -13.79 -24.40
C ARG A 412 -19.25 -12.53 -24.74
N SER A 413 -19.72 -12.47 -25.98
CA SER A 413 -20.79 -11.56 -26.43
C SER A 413 -22.04 -12.39 -26.80
N GLU A 414 -23.08 -11.74 -27.31
CA GLU A 414 -24.23 -12.41 -27.94
C GLU A 414 -23.84 -13.17 -29.21
N ASN A 415 -22.70 -12.84 -29.82
CA ASN A 415 -22.17 -13.49 -31.02
C ASN A 415 -21.18 -14.64 -30.71
N GLY A 416 -20.97 -14.99 -29.43
CA GLY A 416 -20.13 -16.13 -29.01
C GLY A 416 -18.91 -15.75 -28.16
N ILE A 417 -17.93 -16.67 -28.10
CA ILE A 417 -16.66 -16.47 -27.37
C ILE A 417 -15.79 -15.43 -28.11
N LEU A 418 -15.16 -14.53 -27.36
CA LEU A 418 -14.42 -13.39 -27.89
C LEU A 418 -12.91 -13.51 -27.74
N ARG A 419 -12.19 -13.11 -28.78
CA ARG A 419 -10.72 -13.05 -28.76
C ARG A 419 -10.15 -11.84 -28.03
N LYS A 420 -10.96 -10.82 -27.69
CA LYS A 420 -10.61 -9.74 -26.74
C LYS A 420 -11.74 -9.48 -25.70
N TRP A 421 -11.63 -8.42 -24.90
CA TRP A 421 -12.35 -8.23 -23.64
C TRP A 421 -13.85 -7.85 -23.78
N ILE A 422 -14.73 -8.45 -22.96
CA ILE A 422 -16.11 -7.97 -22.64
C ILE A 422 -16.51 -8.34 -21.20
N SER A 423 -17.24 -7.43 -20.55
CA SER A 423 -17.74 -7.43 -19.16
C SER A 423 -18.84 -8.45 -18.76
N ARG A 424 -18.96 -9.64 -19.38
CA ARG A 424 -20.01 -10.62 -19.00
C ARG A 424 -19.50 -11.61 -17.93
N PHE A 425 -19.75 -11.29 -16.66
CA PHE A 425 -19.17 -11.99 -15.50
C PHE A 425 -20.09 -13.05 -14.83
N ASP A 426 -21.34 -13.21 -15.27
CA ASP A 426 -22.25 -14.22 -14.70
C ASP A 426 -21.78 -15.66 -14.96
N ASP A 427 -21.08 -15.89 -16.06
CA ASP A 427 -20.44 -17.17 -16.40
C ASP A 427 -19.37 -17.53 -15.35
N ALA A 428 -18.47 -16.58 -15.04
CA ALA A 428 -17.42 -16.76 -14.04
C ALA A 428 -17.98 -17.06 -12.64
N ALA A 429 -19.05 -16.35 -12.24
CA ALA A 429 -19.73 -16.61 -10.97
C ALA A 429 -20.26 -18.06 -10.86
N SER A 430 -20.67 -18.65 -11.99
CA SER A 430 -21.22 -20.00 -12.07
C SER A 430 -20.12 -21.07 -12.08
N GLU A 431 -19.04 -20.85 -12.84
CA GLU A 431 -17.87 -21.75 -12.87
C GLU A 431 -17.15 -21.80 -11.50
N ILE A 432 -17.02 -20.66 -10.81
CA ILE A 432 -16.47 -20.59 -9.45
C ILE A 432 -17.24 -21.50 -8.47
N VAL A 433 -18.57 -21.41 -8.46
CA VAL A 433 -19.39 -22.18 -7.51
C VAL A 433 -19.38 -23.68 -7.86
N ALA A 434 -19.27 -24.03 -9.13
CA ALA A 434 -19.10 -25.42 -9.56
C ALA A 434 -17.74 -26.01 -9.09
N GLU A 435 -16.64 -25.27 -9.28
CA GLU A 435 -15.28 -25.70 -8.90
C GLU A 435 -15.01 -25.73 -7.39
N LEU A 436 -15.69 -24.87 -6.62
CA LEU A 436 -15.63 -24.88 -5.14
C LEU A 436 -16.62 -25.87 -4.51
N GLN A 437 -17.67 -26.25 -5.25
CA GLN A 437 -18.89 -26.92 -4.74
C GLN A 437 -19.54 -26.16 -3.58
N ALA A 438 -19.32 -24.84 -3.53
CA ALA A 438 -19.66 -23.96 -2.42
C ALA A 438 -19.56 -22.49 -2.87
N ILE A 439 -20.00 -21.57 -2.01
CA ILE A 439 -19.67 -20.14 -2.12
C ILE A 439 -18.21 -19.94 -1.64
N PRO A 440 -17.45 -18.96 -2.16
CA PRO A 440 -16.15 -18.58 -1.58
C PRO A 440 -16.31 -18.02 -0.16
N ASP A 441 -15.32 -18.23 0.71
CA ASP A 441 -15.30 -17.61 2.03
C ASP A 441 -14.64 -16.21 1.97
N PHE A 442 -13.76 -16.00 0.98
CA PHE A 442 -13.00 -14.77 0.79
C PHE A 442 -12.68 -14.50 -0.69
N ILE A 443 -12.81 -13.23 -1.11
CA ILE A 443 -12.55 -12.78 -2.49
C ILE A 443 -11.48 -11.67 -2.47
N ILE A 444 -10.45 -11.81 -3.32
CA ILE A 444 -9.36 -10.83 -3.50
C ILE A 444 -9.40 -10.29 -4.93
N GLY A 445 -9.59 -8.98 -5.08
CA GLY A 445 -9.37 -8.27 -6.35
C GLY A 445 -7.91 -7.86 -6.55
N ASN A 446 -7.46 -7.82 -7.81
CA ASN A 446 -6.16 -7.27 -8.20
C ASN A 446 -6.34 -6.35 -9.41
N TYR A 447 -5.80 -5.12 -9.32
CA TYR A 447 -5.90 -4.06 -10.35
C TYR A 447 -7.34 -3.68 -10.73
N SER A 448 -7.53 -2.62 -11.52
CA SER A 448 -8.85 -2.00 -11.76
C SER A 448 -9.93 -3.01 -12.22
N ASP A 449 -9.58 -3.93 -13.13
CA ASP A 449 -10.51 -4.92 -13.66
C ASP A 449 -10.80 -6.05 -12.66
N GLY A 450 -9.78 -6.61 -12.02
CA GLY A 450 -9.96 -7.65 -11.00
C GLY A 450 -10.66 -7.12 -9.74
N ASN A 451 -10.40 -5.87 -9.35
CA ASN A 451 -11.07 -5.18 -8.25
C ASN A 451 -12.55 -4.91 -8.54
N LEU A 452 -12.90 -4.54 -9.78
CA LEU A 452 -14.29 -4.42 -10.22
C LEU A 452 -15.02 -5.77 -10.21
N VAL A 453 -14.42 -6.82 -10.79
CA VAL A 453 -15.03 -8.16 -10.82
C VAL A 453 -15.18 -8.73 -9.40
N ALA A 454 -14.18 -8.54 -8.53
CA ALA A 454 -14.26 -8.88 -7.12
C ALA A 454 -15.44 -8.18 -6.43
N SER A 455 -15.66 -6.89 -6.73
CA SER A 455 -16.78 -6.11 -6.18
C SER A 455 -18.14 -6.68 -6.58
N LEU A 456 -18.31 -7.03 -7.86
CA LEU A 456 -19.56 -7.60 -8.38
C LEU A 456 -19.82 -9.02 -7.83
N LEU A 457 -18.78 -9.85 -7.70
CA LEU A 457 -18.90 -11.19 -7.12
C LEU A 457 -19.18 -11.14 -5.61
N ALA A 458 -18.44 -10.34 -4.84
CA ALA A 458 -18.67 -10.15 -3.41
C ALA A 458 -20.06 -9.55 -3.12
N TYR A 459 -20.53 -8.63 -3.97
CA TYR A 459 -21.90 -8.10 -3.91
C TYR A 459 -22.95 -9.21 -4.11
N LYS A 460 -22.77 -10.06 -5.14
CA LYS A 460 -23.70 -11.11 -5.58
C LYS A 460 -23.74 -12.29 -4.61
N MET A 461 -22.60 -12.65 -4.04
CA MET A 461 -22.42 -13.83 -3.18
C MET A 461 -22.42 -13.50 -1.68
N GLY A 462 -22.28 -12.23 -1.29
CA GLY A 462 -22.24 -11.76 0.11
C GLY A 462 -20.86 -11.81 0.79
N VAL A 463 -19.86 -12.36 0.10
CA VAL A 463 -18.53 -12.74 0.61
C VAL A 463 -17.67 -11.54 0.99
N THR A 464 -16.77 -11.70 1.97
CA THR A 464 -15.77 -10.69 2.37
C THR A 464 -14.83 -10.35 1.21
N GLN A 465 -14.64 -9.06 0.94
CA GLN A 465 -13.83 -8.55 -0.17
C GLN A 465 -12.57 -7.83 0.30
N CYS A 466 -11.42 -8.28 -0.22
CA CYS A 466 -10.18 -7.51 -0.27
C CYS A 466 -9.96 -6.95 -1.69
N THR A 467 -9.31 -5.80 -1.80
CA THR A 467 -8.78 -5.27 -3.07
C THR A 467 -7.31 -4.88 -2.94
N ILE A 468 -6.56 -5.07 -4.03
CA ILE A 468 -5.14 -4.73 -4.16
C ILE A 468 -5.00 -3.94 -5.47
N ALA A 469 -4.50 -2.71 -5.42
CA ALA A 469 -4.36 -1.91 -6.65
C ALA A 469 -3.21 -2.40 -7.55
N HIS A 470 -2.04 -2.72 -6.97
CA HIS A 470 -0.74 -2.88 -7.65
C HIS A 470 -0.22 -1.58 -8.29
N ALA A 471 -1.07 -0.83 -8.98
CA ALA A 471 -0.84 0.54 -9.44
C ALA A 471 -2.18 1.27 -9.64
N LEU A 472 -2.18 2.60 -9.51
CA LEU A 472 -3.32 3.46 -9.88
C LEU A 472 -2.90 4.43 -11.00
N GLU A 473 -3.41 4.19 -12.21
CA GLU A 473 -2.94 4.81 -13.45
C GLU A 473 -3.07 6.34 -13.47
N LYS A 474 -4.02 6.91 -12.72
CA LYS A 474 -4.19 8.36 -12.52
C LYS A 474 -2.96 9.08 -11.96
N THR A 475 -2.02 8.34 -11.34
CA THR A 475 -0.72 8.87 -10.89
C THR A 475 0.43 8.59 -11.85
N LYS A 476 0.31 7.59 -12.72
CA LYS A 476 1.31 7.24 -13.74
C LYS A 476 1.19 8.12 -14.99
N TYR A 477 0.01 8.68 -15.25
CA TYR A 477 -0.26 9.63 -16.33
C TYR A 477 -0.67 11.00 -15.74
N PRO A 478 0.26 11.94 -15.50
CA PRO A 478 -0.06 13.22 -14.88
C PRO A 478 -1.14 14.01 -15.63
N ASN A 479 -2.14 14.51 -14.89
CA ASN A 479 -3.32 15.21 -15.42
C ASN A 479 -4.21 14.36 -16.37
N SER A 480 -4.13 13.03 -16.31
CA SER A 480 -5.00 12.13 -17.10
C SER A 480 -6.47 12.20 -16.71
N ASP A 481 -6.78 12.68 -15.51
CA ASP A 481 -8.13 13.01 -15.07
C ASP A 481 -8.61 14.31 -15.72
N LEU A 482 -7.86 15.40 -15.53
CA LEU A 482 -8.21 16.72 -16.03
C LEU A 482 -8.31 16.76 -17.56
N TYR A 483 -7.43 16.06 -18.26
CA TYR A 483 -7.41 15.96 -19.73
C TYR A 483 -7.92 14.63 -20.27
N TRP A 484 -8.73 13.87 -19.50
CA TRP A 484 -9.18 12.51 -19.83
C TRP A 484 -9.66 12.33 -21.28
N LYS A 485 -10.41 13.30 -21.83
CA LYS A 485 -10.91 13.32 -23.20
C LYS A 485 -9.83 13.07 -24.27
N LYS A 486 -8.56 13.46 -24.01
CA LYS A 486 -7.41 13.26 -24.91
C LYS A 486 -6.79 11.85 -24.80
N PHE A 487 -7.01 11.18 -23.68
CA PHE A 487 -6.51 9.84 -23.40
C PHE A 487 -7.57 8.76 -23.67
N ASP A 488 -8.86 9.10 -23.62
CA ASP A 488 -9.94 8.12 -23.55
C ASP A 488 -10.10 7.26 -24.79
N GLU A 489 -9.73 7.75 -25.98
CA GLU A 489 -9.71 6.96 -27.22
C GLU A 489 -8.72 5.78 -27.17
N LYS A 490 -7.60 5.94 -26.46
CA LYS A 490 -6.52 4.94 -26.38
C LYS A 490 -6.52 4.13 -25.08
N TYR A 491 -6.85 4.76 -23.94
CA TYR A 491 -6.68 4.19 -22.61
C TYR A 491 -7.98 3.99 -21.83
N HIS A 492 -9.11 4.54 -22.31
CA HIS A 492 -10.44 4.43 -21.67
C HIS A 492 -10.44 4.76 -20.15
N PHE A 493 -9.68 5.79 -19.75
CA PHE A 493 -9.54 6.20 -18.35
C PHE A 493 -10.87 6.63 -17.69
N SER A 494 -11.86 7.07 -18.45
CA SER A 494 -13.24 7.29 -17.97
C SER A 494 -13.80 6.04 -17.31
N CYS A 495 -13.63 4.88 -17.95
CA CYS A 495 -14.02 3.58 -17.44
C CYS A 495 -13.12 3.14 -16.29
N GLN A 496 -11.80 3.29 -16.42
CA GLN A 496 -10.85 2.82 -15.40
C GLN A 496 -11.03 3.55 -14.06
N PHE A 497 -11.06 4.89 -14.05
CA PHE A 497 -11.20 5.66 -12.80
C PHE A 497 -12.59 5.49 -12.17
N THR A 498 -13.63 5.21 -12.96
CA THR A 498 -14.95 4.81 -12.45
C THR A 498 -14.88 3.43 -11.78
N ALA A 499 -14.21 2.45 -12.39
CA ALA A 499 -14.02 1.11 -11.83
C ALA A 499 -13.20 1.13 -10.53
N ASP A 500 -12.13 1.93 -10.50
CA ASP A 500 -11.29 2.15 -9.32
C ASP A 500 -12.12 2.74 -8.16
N LEU A 501 -12.83 3.85 -8.38
CA LEU A 501 -13.70 4.48 -7.37
C LEU A 501 -14.76 3.52 -6.81
N LEU A 502 -15.39 2.73 -7.69
CA LEU A 502 -16.36 1.71 -7.29
C LEU A 502 -15.74 0.67 -6.36
N ALA A 503 -14.59 0.13 -6.73
CA ALA A 503 -13.97 -0.96 -5.99
C ALA A 503 -13.25 -0.51 -4.70
N MET A 504 -12.66 0.69 -4.66
CA MET A 504 -12.13 1.32 -3.44
C MET A 504 -13.22 1.45 -2.36
N ASN A 505 -14.43 1.84 -2.76
CA ASN A 505 -15.52 2.09 -1.83
C ASN A 505 -16.28 0.80 -1.46
N ASN A 506 -16.43 -0.15 -2.39
CA ASN A 506 -17.12 -1.43 -2.13
C ASN A 506 -16.29 -2.44 -1.31
N ALA A 507 -14.95 -2.36 -1.35
CA ALA A 507 -14.08 -3.27 -0.61
C ALA A 507 -14.30 -3.20 0.91
N ASP A 508 -14.32 -4.38 1.57
CA ASP A 508 -14.40 -4.44 3.03
C ASP A 508 -13.09 -3.99 3.69
N PHE A 509 -11.96 -4.35 3.07
CA PHE A 509 -10.61 -3.83 3.33
C PHE A 509 -9.74 -3.74 2.08
N ILE A 510 -8.75 -2.85 2.09
CA ILE A 510 -7.77 -2.63 1.01
C ILE A 510 -6.38 -3.03 1.54
N ILE A 511 -5.64 -3.82 0.76
CA ILE A 511 -4.21 -4.06 0.99
C ILE A 511 -3.36 -3.19 0.06
N THR A 512 -2.34 -2.59 0.64
CA THR A 512 -1.28 -1.85 -0.04
C THR A 512 0.08 -2.41 0.35
N SER A 513 1.09 -2.23 -0.51
CA SER A 513 2.45 -2.70 -0.26
C SER A 513 3.26 -1.74 0.61
N THR A 514 2.91 -0.45 0.60
CA THR A 514 3.60 0.66 1.29
C THR A 514 2.63 1.70 1.84
N TYR A 515 3.08 2.50 2.82
CA TYR A 515 2.44 3.76 3.21
C TYR A 515 2.37 4.74 2.03
N GLN A 516 3.44 4.79 1.21
CA GLN A 516 3.55 5.65 0.02
C GLN A 516 2.38 5.45 -0.95
N GLU A 517 1.96 4.21 -1.16
CA GLU A 517 0.82 3.86 -2.01
C GLU A 517 -0.48 4.51 -1.51
N ILE A 518 -0.72 4.57 -0.19
CA ILE A 518 -1.90 5.22 0.37
C ILE A 518 -1.76 6.74 0.35
N ALA A 519 -0.77 7.28 1.07
CA ALA A 519 -0.67 8.68 1.46
C ALA A 519 0.74 9.30 1.27
N GLY A 520 1.53 8.72 0.38
CA GLY A 520 2.74 9.35 -0.15
C GLY A 520 3.81 9.68 0.89
N THR A 521 4.59 10.73 0.62
CA THR A 521 5.58 11.27 1.55
C THR A 521 5.00 12.51 2.27
N LYS A 522 5.82 13.18 3.10
CA LYS A 522 5.48 14.52 3.59
C LYS A 522 5.20 15.51 2.44
N ASN A 523 5.95 15.43 1.35
CA ASN A 523 6.00 16.45 0.29
C ASN A 523 5.25 16.04 -0.99
N THR A 524 4.91 14.75 -1.15
CA THR A 524 4.23 14.20 -2.33
C THR A 524 2.96 13.47 -1.94
N VAL A 525 1.87 13.71 -2.65
CA VAL A 525 0.60 12.97 -2.59
C VAL A 525 0.78 11.45 -2.82
N GLY A 526 -0.03 10.64 -2.13
CA GLY A 526 -0.10 9.18 -2.34
C GLY A 526 -0.95 8.74 -3.54
N GLN A 527 -0.87 7.47 -3.93
CA GLN A 527 -1.66 6.97 -5.06
C GLN A 527 -3.16 7.02 -4.75
N TYR A 528 -3.59 6.45 -3.63
CA TYR A 528 -4.99 6.53 -3.20
C TYR A 528 -5.40 7.96 -2.81
N GLU A 529 -4.55 8.71 -2.12
CA GLU A 529 -4.80 10.12 -1.76
C GLU A 529 -5.09 11.00 -2.99
N SER A 530 -4.47 10.74 -4.14
CA SER A 530 -4.77 11.47 -5.38
C SER A 530 -6.21 11.25 -5.90
N HIS A 531 -6.92 10.25 -5.37
CA HIS A 531 -8.33 9.96 -5.67
C HIS A 531 -9.29 10.53 -4.62
N THR A 532 -8.79 11.19 -3.56
CA THR A 532 -9.64 11.88 -2.58
C THR A 532 -10.44 13.01 -3.23
N ALA A 533 -9.81 13.83 -4.07
CA ALA A 533 -10.47 14.90 -4.82
C ALA A 533 -9.89 15.03 -6.23
N PHE A 534 -10.72 14.92 -7.27
CA PHE A 534 -10.35 15.15 -8.67
C PHE A 534 -11.58 15.40 -9.54
N THR A 535 -11.40 15.73 -10.82
CA THR A 535 -12.51 15.97 -11.74
C THR A 535 -12.22 15.42 -13.13
N LEU A 536 -13.26 14.94 -13.80
CA LEU A 536 -13.25 14.57 -15.21
C LEU A 536 -14.17 15.57 -15.94
N PRO A 537 -13.62 16.68 -16.49
CA PRO A 537 -14.42 17.77 -17.04
C PRO A 537 -15.44 17.25 -18.08
N GLY A 538 -16.70 17.66 -17.92
CA GLY A 538 -17.82 17.19 -18.76
C GLY A 538 -18.33 15.77 -18.50
N LEU A 539 -17.91 15.08 -17.43
CA LEU A 539 -18.35 13.70 -17.13
C LEU A 539 -18.84 13.49 -15.69
N TYR A 540 -18.03 13.85 -14.69
CA TYR A 540 -18.38 13.99 -13.26
C TYR A 540 -17.21 14.62 -12.47
N ARG A 541 -17.53 15.17 -11.29
CA ARG A 541 -16.57 15.71 -10.31
C ARG A 541 -16.50 14.78 -9.09
N VAL A 542 -15.33 14.65 -8.47
CA VAL A 542 -15.11 13.81 -7.28
C VAL A 542 -14.69 14.72 -6.13
N VAL A 543 -15.62 14.98 -5.22
CA VAL A 543 -15.46 15.90 -4.08
C VAL A 543 -14.82 15.17 -2.90
N HIS A 544 -15.26 13.94 -2.63
CA HIS A 544 -14.64 13.01 -1.68
C HIS A 544 -14.76 11.59 -2.25
N GLY A 545 -13.70 11.11 -2.91
CA GLY A 545 -13.69 9.79 -3.57
C GLY A 545 -13.18 8.66 -2.67
N ILE A 546 -12.24 8.97 -1.77
CA ILE A 546 -11.66 8.04 -0.79
C ILE A 546 -10.95 8.84 0.33
N ASP A 547 -10.96 8.33 1.56
CA ASP A 547 -10.21 8.91 2.69
C ASP A 547 -8.99 8.03 3.03
N VAL A 548 -7.78 8.61 3.06
CA VAL A 548 -6.56 7.89 3.47
C VAL A 548 -6.59 7.43 4.94
N PHE A 549 -7.43 8.06 5.76
CA PHE A 549 -7.66 7.66 7.15
C PHE A 549 -8.70 6.55 7.30
N ASP A 550 -9.35 6.09 6.22
CA ASP A 550 -10.37 5.04 6.30
C ASP A 550 -9.80 3.76 6.97
N PRO A 551 -10.42 3.26 8.06
CA PRO A 551 -10.01 2.03 8.74
C PRO A 551 -10.01 0.77 7.86
N LYS A 552 -10.43 0.82 6.59
CA LYS A 552 -10.28 -0.27 5.61
C LYS A 552 -8.82 -0.43 5.10
N PHE A 553 -7.98 0.60 5.16
CA PHE A 553 -6.61 0.55 4.64
C PHE A 553 -5.63 -0.21 5.55
N ASN A 554 -4.95 -1.21 4.98
CA ASN A 554 -3.91 -1.98 5.66
C ASN A 554 -2.66 -2.13 4.78
N ILE A 555 -1.50 -1.76 5.31
CA ILE A 555 -0.20 -2.02 4.68
C ILE A 555 0.18 -3.46 4.99
N VAL A 556 0.29 -4.31 3.98
CA VAL A 556 0.76 -5.70 4.08
C VAL A 556 1.76 -5.93 2.95
N SER A 557 3.02 -5.59 3.21
CA SER A 557 4.08 -5.63 2.22
C SER A 557 4.38 -7.08 1.78
N PRO A 558 4.59 -7.33 0.48
CA PRO A 558 5.00 -8.65 -0.03
C PRO A 558 6.47 -8.95 0.30
N GLY A 559 6.90 -10.17 -0.02
CA GLY A 559 8.30 -10.60 0.10
C GLY A 559 8.89 -11.16 -1.20
N ALA A 560 10.06 -11.78 -1.09
CA ALA A 560 10.63 -12.64 -2.13
C ALA A 560 10.37 -14.12 -1.82
N ASP A 561 10.32 -14.97 -2.86
CA ASP A 561 10.22 -16.42 -2.69
C ASP A 561 11.53 -16.99 -2.10
N MET A 562 11.48 -17.43 -0.84
CA MET A 562 12.67 -17.90 -0.10
C MET A 562 13.25 -19.23 -0.59
N THR A 563 12.62 -19.89 -1.57
CA THR A 563 13.21 -21.04 -2.28
C THR A 563 14.14 -20.60 -3.43
N ILE A 564 13.90 -19.40 -3.98
CA ILE A 564 14.63 -18.82 -5.11
C ILE A 564 15.71 -17.84 -4.60
N TYR A 565 15.31 -16.94 -3.70
CA TYR A 565 16.16 -15.87 -3.14
C TYR A 565 16.43 -16.20 -1.67
N PHE A 566 17.70 -16.36 -1.33
CA PHE A 566 18.16 -16.73 0.02
C PHE A 566 19.62 -16.28 0.18
N PRO A 567 20.14 -16.16 1.42
CA PRO A 567 21.45 -15.57 1.66
C PRO A 567 22.59 -16.29 0.93
N TYR A 568 23.51 -15.51 0.34
CA TYR A 568 24.64 -16.05 -0.44
C TYR A 568 25.52 -17.05 0.34
N PHE A 569 25.56 -16.92 1.67
CA PHE A 569 26.32 -17.78 2.57
C PHE A 569 25.70 -19.17 2.82
N GLU A 570 24.47 -19.43 2.39
CA GLU A 570 23.83 -20.76 2.48
C GLU A 570 24.40 -21.76 1.45
N LYS A 571 25.69 -22.10 1.59
CA LYS A 571 26.47 -22.91 0.63
C LYS A 571 25.82 -24.24 0.21
N LYS A 572 24.98 -24.83 1.07
CA LYS A 572 24.23 -26.08 0.77
C LYS A 572 23.07 -25.92 -0.21
N LYS A 573 22.53 -24.71 -0.39
CA LYS A 573 21.43 -24.39 -1.32
C LYS A 573 21.90 -23.83 -2.66
N ARG A 574 23.17 -23.38 -2.76
CA ARG A 574 23.72 -22.68 -3.93
C ARG A 574 23.61 -23.52 -5.21
N LEU A 575 23.13 -22.90 -6.28
CA LEU A 575 22.92 -23.56 -7.57
C LEU A 575 24.21 -23.58 -8.39
N THR A 576 25.25 -24.26 -7.89
CA THR A 576 26.62 -24.24 -8.46
C THR A 576 26.70 -24.69 -9.92
N ALA A 577 25.78 -25.54 -10.39
CA ALA A 577 25.66 -25.90 -11.81
C ALA A 577 25.36 -24.70 -12.74
N LEU A 578 24.87 -23.57 -12.19
CA LEU A 578 24.63 -22.32 -12.92
C LEU A 578 25.84 -21.37 -12.90
N HIS A 579 26.93 -21.69 -12.19
CA HIS A 579 28.10 -20.80 -12.10
C HIS A 579 28.79 -20.64 -13.45
N VAL A 580 29.05 -21.73 -14.18
CA VAL A 580 29.65 -21.68 -15.53
C VAL A 580 28.86 -20.80 -16.52
N PRO A 581 27.52 -20.93 -16.70
CA PRO A 581 26.78 -20.03 -17.57
C PRO A 581 26.64 -18.59 -17.03
N ILE A 582 26.69 -18.37 -15.71
CA ILE A 582 26.77 -17.02 -15.13
C ILE A 582 28.13 -16.38 -15.42
N GLU A 583 29.23 -17.12 -15.27
CA GLU A 583 30.58 -16.67 -15.60
C GLU A 583 30.73 -16.35 -17.10
N LYS A 584 30.15 -17.16 -18.01
CA LYS A 584 30.12 -16.80 -19.44
C LYS A 584 29.37 -15.48 -19.65
N MET A 585 28.17 -15.36 -19.09
CA MET A 585 27.33 -14.17 -19.21
C MET A 585 28.02 -12.89 -18.72
N LEU A 586 28.75 -12.97 -17.60
CA LEU A 586 29.46 -11.84 -16.99
C LEU A 586 30.81 -11.50 -17.65
N PHE A 587 31.62 -12.52 -17.98
CA PHE A 587 33.06 -12.33 -18.24
C PHE A 587 33.59 -12.89 -19.57
N ASP A 588 32.73 -13.41 -20.45
CA ASP A 588 33.16 -13.80 -21.80
C ASP A 588 33.35 -12.56 -22.70
N PRO A 589 34.51 -12.33 -23.32
CA PRO A 589 34.73 -11.18 -24.20
C PRO A 589 33.88 -11.19 -25.48
N GLU A 590 33.29 -12.32 -25.87
CA GLU A 590 32.37 -12.44 -27.01
C GLU A 590 31.21 -11.44 -26.87
N GLN A 591 31.00 -10.63 -27.93
CA GLN A 591 29.88 -9.68 -28.00
C GLN A 591 28.72 -10.37 -28.70
N THR A 592 27.55 -10.43 -28.06
CA THR A 592 26.43 -11.25 -28.50
C THR A 592 25.10 -10.51 -28.42
N ASP A 593 24.06 -11.10 -29.02
CA ASP A 593 22.67 -10.68 -28.87
C ASP A 593 22.13 -10.72 -27.43
N GLU A 594 22.82 -11.43 -26.51
CA GLU A 594 22.45 -11.53 -25.08
C GLU A 594 23.31 -10.64 -24.17
N CYS A 595 24.54 -10.29 -24.57
CA CYS A 595 25.42 -9.45 -23.76
C CYS A 595 26.50 -8.72 -24.58
N ILE A 596 26.76 -7.45 -24.23
CA ILE A 596 27.83 -6.61 -24.77
C ILE A 596 28.56 -5.84 -23.67
N GLY A 597 29.69 -5.25 -24.00
CA GLY A 597 30.66 -4.76 -23.02
C GLY A 597 31.58 -5.87 -22.53
N THR A 598 32.50 -5.53 -21.64
CA THR A 598 33.62 -6.38 -21.17
C THR A 598 34.04 -5.96 -19.77
N LEU A 599 34.43 -6.94 -18.95
CA LEU A 599 35.02 -6.75 -17.62
C LEU A 599 36.43 -7.33 -17.63
N ASP A 600 37.44 -6.46 -17.65
CA ASP A 600 38.85 -6.89 -17.78
C ASP A 600 39.41 -7.36 -16.43
N ASP A 601 39.07 -6.66 -15.35
CA ASP A 601 39.47 -6.99 -13.98
C ASP A 601 38.37 -7.78 -13.26
N ARG A 602 38.54 -9.10 -13.17
CA ARG A 602 37.62 -10.00 -12.47
C ARG A 602 37.74 -9.97 -10.94
N SER A 603 38.71 -9.23 -10.37
CA SER A 603 38.91 -9.14 -8.92
C SER A 603 38.09 -8.03 -8.25
N LYS A 604 37.64 -7.04 -9.03
CA LYS A 604 36.76 -5.97 -8.56
C LYS A 604 35.37 -6.48 -8.18
N PRO A 605 34.76 -5.93 -7.11
CA PRO A 605 33.35 -6.11 -6.82
C PRO A 605 32.45 -5.69 -7.98
N ILE A 606 31.28 -6.33 -8.08
CA ILE A 606 30.26 -5.99 -9.08
C ILE A 606 29.22 -5.05 -8.46
N LEU A 607 29.09 -3.85 -9.03
CA LEU A 607 27.92 -3.01 -8.88
C LEU A 607 26.84 -3.51 -9.85
N PHE A 608 25.72 -4.00 -9.32
CA PHE A 608 24.70 -4.71 -10.09
C PHE A 608 23.38 -3.95 -10.14
N SER A 609 22.75 -3.90 -11.31
CA SER A 609 21.37 -3.43 -11.46
C SER A 609 20.58 -4.34 -12.40
N MET A 610 19.32 -4.59 -12.07
CA MET A 610 18.40 -5.41 -12.86
C MET A 610 17.01 -4.77 -12.87
N ALA A 611 16.51 -4.44 -14.05
CA ALA A 611 15.18 -3.85 -14.24
C ALA A 611 14.69 -4.02 -15.70
N ARG A 612 13.50 -3.49 -16.01
CA ARG A 612 13.16 -3.14 -17.40
C ARG A 612 13.99 -1.94 -17.84
N LEU A 613 14.22 -1.81 -19.15
CA LEU A 613 14.80 -0.62 -19.74
C LEU A 613 13.67 0.34 -20.15
N ASP A 614 13.23 1.17 -19.20
CA ASP A 614 12.26 2.24 -19.42
C ASP A 614 12.74 3.53 -18.74
N ARG A 615 12.19 4.69 -19.15
CA ARG A 615 12.68 6.01 -18.72
C ARG A 615 12.55 6.21 -17.21
N VAL A 616 11.54 5.60 -16.58
CA VAL A 616 11.30 5.72 -15.13
C VAL A 616 12.33 4.90 -14.35
N LYS A 617 12.71 3.71 -14.83
CA LYS A 617 13.78 2.88 -14.23
C LYS A 617 15.18 3.49 -14.34
N ASN A 618 15.40 4.44 -15.26
CA ASN A 618 16.58 5.32 -15.28
C ASN A 618 17.94 4.56 -15.27
N ILE A 619 17.97 3.40 -15.93
CA ILE A 619 19.16 2.53 -15.97
C ILE A 619 20.33 3.22 -16.70
N THR A 620 20.03 3.98 -17.77
CA THR A 620 21.01 4.82 -18.45
C THR A 620 21.55 5.96 -17.56
N GLY A 621 20.76 6.47 -16.61
CA GLY A 621 21.20 7.47 -15.63
C GLY A 621 22.26 6.92 -14.68
N LEU A 622 22.11 5.67 -14.22
CA LEU A 622 23.15 4.96 -13.46
C LEU A 622 24.42 4.75 -14.29
N VAL A 623 24.29 4.44 -15.58
CA VAL A 623 25.43 4.25 -16.48
C VAL A 623 26.17 5.57 -16.75
N GLU A 624 25.47 6.70 -16.87
CA GLU A 624 26.11 8.02 -16.94
C GLU A 624 26.77 8.42 -15.61
N CYS A 625 26.09 8.20 -14.48
CA CYS A 625 26.61 8.41 -13.12
C CYS A 625 27.94 7.67 -12.90
N TYR A 626 27.97 6.37 -13.21
CA TYR A 626 29.18 5.55 -13.19
C TYR A 626 30.23 6.00 -14.20
N GLY A 627 29.82 6.37 -15.42
CA GLY A 627 30.73 6.81 -16.48
C GLY A 627 31.51 8.09 -16.14
N LYS A 628 30.89 9.01 -15.38
CA LYS A 628 31.47 10.27 -14.91
C LYS A 628 32.45 10.10 -13.74
N ASN A 629 32.13 9.27 -12.75
CA ASN A 629 32.93 9.18 -11.52
C ASN A 629 34.09 8.16 -11.66
N THR A 630 35.33 8.65 -11.75
CA THR A 630 36.53 7.81 -11.88
C THR A 630 36.84 6.99 -10.64
N LYS A 631 36.66 7.54 -9.42
CA LYS A 631 36.84 6.84 -8.14
C LYS A 631 35.99 5.57 -8.10
N LEU A 632 34.73 5.65 -8.52
CA LEU A 632 33.83 4.50 -8.58
C LEU A 632 34.27 3.47 -9.64
N ARG A 633 34.68 3.90 -10.84
CA ARG A 633 35.22 3.01 -11.90
C ARG A 633 36.53 2.33 -11.52
N GLU A 634 37.35 2.96 -10.66
CA GLU A 634 38.56 2.36 -10.11
C GLU A 634 38.24 1.28 -9.07
N LEU A 635 37.21 1.49 -8.25
CA LEU A 635 36.82 0.56 -7.18
C LEU A 635 36.03 -0.67 -7.66
N VAL A 636 35.10 -0.53 -8.61
CA VAL A 636 34.14 -1.60 -9.00
C VAL A 636 33.97 -1.76 -10.51
N ASN A 637 33.34 -2.86 -10.91
CA ASN A 637 32.78 -3.08 -12.24
C ASN A 637 31.27 -2.80 -12.22
N LEU A 638 30.69 -2.22 -13.29
CA LEU A 638 29.23 -2.09 -13.43
C LEU A 638 28.64 -3.20 -14.31
N VAL A 639 27.60 -3.87 -13.81
CA VAL A 639 26.83 -4.89 -14.54
C VAL A 639 25.35 -4.50 -14.54
N VAL A 640 24.76 -4.42 -15.74
CA VAL A 640 23.36 -4.05 -15.95
C VAL A 640 22.62 -5.15 -16.70
N VAL A 641 21.54 -5.65 -16.13
CA VAL A 641 20.55 -6.52 -16.78
C VAL A 641 19.31 -5.69 -17.10
N ALA A 642 19.13 -5.29 -18.36
CA ALA A 642 17.99 -4.47 -18.76
C ALA A 642 17.67 -4.57 -20.27
N GLY A 643 16.40 -4.72 -20.60
CA GLY A 643 15.85 -4.60 -21.95
C GLY A 643 16.40 -5.58 -23.00
N PHE A 644 16.34 -5.17 -24.27
CA PHE A 644 17.09 -5.72 -25.40
C PHE A 644 18.32 -4.86 -25.73
N ILE A 645 19.32 -5.43 -26.42
CA ILE A 645 20.52 -4.69 -26.87
C ILE A 645 20.33 -4.04 -28.25
N ASP A 646 19.51 -4.64 -29.13
CA ASP A 646 19.16 -4.09 -30.45
C ASP A 646 17.76 -3.48 -30.41
N ALA A 647 17.67 -2.17 -30.71
CA ALA A 647 16.42 -1.42 -30.75
C ALA A 647 15.38 -2.04 -31.72
N LYS A 648 15.83 -2.72 -32.78
CA LYS A 648 14.94 -3.37 -33.77
C LYS A 648 14.17 -4.56 -33.19
N LYS A 649 14.58 -5.09 -32.04
CA LYS A 649 13.92 -6.21 -31.35
C LYS A 649 12.80 -5.75 -30.42
N SER A 650 12.86 -4.50 -29.95
CA SER A 650 11.78 -3.90 -29.18
C SER A 650 10.66 -3.39 -30.10
N LYS A 651 9.48 -3.23 -29.50
CA LYS A 651 8.32 -2.52 -30.07
C LYS A 651 7.84 -1.39 -29.15
N ASP A 652 8.47 -1.22 -27.99
CA ASP A 652 8.19 -0.11 -27.10
C ASP A 652 9.10 1.07 -27.42
N ARG A 653 8.54 2.28 -27.36
CA ARG A 653 9.28 3.48 -27.75
C ARG A 653 10.25 3.97 -26.67
N GLU A 654 9.90 3.84 -25.40
CA GLU A 654 10.82 4.25 -24.32
C GLU A 654 12.01 3.31 -24.25
N GLU A 655 11.80 2.00 -24.44
CA GLU A 655 12.90 1.04 -24.55
C GLU A 655 13.79 1.34 -25.77
N ILE A 656 13.23 1.65 -26.95
CA ILE A 656 14.01 2.04 -28.13
C ILE A 656 14.86 3.29 -27.87
N ASP A 657 14.26 4.34 -27.31
CA ASP A 657 14.95 5.61 -27.07
C ASP A 657 16.04 5.46 -25.98
N GLU A 658 15.80 4.65 -24.94
CA GLU A 658 16.80 4.32 -23.90
C GLU A 658 17.89 3.34 -24.40
N ILE A 659 17.60 2.43 -25.35
CA ILE A 659 18.62 1.58 -26.01
C ILE A 659 19.63 2.45 -26.78
N VAL A 660 19.18 3.41 -27.57
CA VAL A 660 20.06 4.31 -28.34
C VAL A 660 20.98 5.08 -27.38
N LYS A 661 20.37 5.71 -26.37
CA LYS A 661 21.07 6.41 -25.28
C LYS A 661 22.08 5.52 -24.55
N MET A 662 21.78 4.23 -24.37
CA MET A 662 22.68 3.27 -23.73
C MET A 662 23.96 3.02 -24.54
N HIS A 663 23.86 2.85 -25.86
CA HIS A 663 25.02 2.73 -26.77
C HIS A 663 25.83 4.03 -26.85
N ASP A 664 25.16 5.18 -26.88
CA ASP A 664 25.81 6.50 -26.84
C ASP A 664 26.63 6.69 -25.56
N LEU A 665 26.08 6.31 -24.40
CA LEU A 665 26.78 6.41 -23.11
C LEU A 665 28.00 5.49 -23.01
N MET A 666 27.90 4.24 -23.48
CA MET A 666 29.03 3.30 -23.55
C MET A 666 30.19 3.88 -24.37
N SER A 667 29.86 4.55 -25.47
CA SER A 667 30.82 5.19 -26.37
C SER A 667 31.42 6.47 -25.75
N LYS A 668 30.55 7.40 -25.32
CA LYS A 668 30.88 8.71 -24.71
C LYS A 668 31.83 8.58 -23.52
N TYR A 669 31.59 7.62 -22.64
CA TYR A 669 32.39 7.42 -21.42
C TYR A 669 33.46 6.34 -21.57
N SER A 670 33.61 5.74 -22.75
CA SER A 670 34.57 4.67 -23.04
C SER A 670 34.55 3.56 -21.96
N LEU A 671 33.39 2.93 -21.78
CA LEU A 671 33.14 1.99 -20.67
C LEU A 671 33.71 0.58 -20.90
N LYS A 672 34.37 0.33 -22.03
CA LYS A 672 34.96 -0.97 -22.36
C LYS A 672 35.98 -1.39 -21.31
N GLY A 673 35.84 -2.62 -20.79
CA GLY A 673 36.71 -3.19 -19.77
C GLY A 673 36.26 -2.98 -18.32
N GLN A 674 35.27 -2.12 -18.05
CA GLN A 674 34.68 -1.91 -16.71
C GLN A 674 33.14 -1.95 -16.71
N PHE A 675 32.51 -2.38 -17.81
CA PHE A 675 31.05 -2.39 -17.94
C PHE A 675 30.54 -3.57 -18.78
N ARG A 676 29.45 -4.20 -18.30
CA ARG A 676 28.73 -5.29 -18.98
C ARG A 676 27.23 -5.03 -19.01
N TRP A 677 26.64 -5.02 -20.20
CA TRP A 677 25.20 -4.98 -20.42
C TRP A 677 24.72 -6.36 -20.85
N ILE A 678 23.65 -6.84 -20.23
CA ILE A 678 23.03 -8.15 -20.44
C ILE A 678 21.53 -7.93 -20.70
N THR A 679 20.94 -8.72 -21.60
CA THR A 679 19.50 -8.67 -21.88
C THR A 679 18.64 -9.18 -20.72
N SER A 680 17.36 -8.80 -20.72
CA SER A 680 16.37 -9.15 -19.70
C SER A 680 16.32 -10.65 -19.36
N GLN A 681 16.52 -11.00 -18.09
CA GLN A 681 16.64 -12.39 -17.64
C GLN A 681 15.31 -12.94 -17.09
N THR A 682 14.71 -13.90 -17.79
CA THR A 682 13.38 -14.48 -17.47
C THR A 682 13.40 -15.62 -16.46
N ASN A 683 14.55 -16.26 -16.20
CA ASN A 683 14.66 -17.43 -15.32
C ASN A 683 14.96 -17.00 -13.87
N ARG A 684 13.92 -16.93 -13.03
CA ARG A 684 14.04 -16.53 -11.61
C ARG A 684 15.10 -17.33 -10.83
N ALA A 685 15.28 -18.62 -11.08
CA ALA A 685 16.29 -19.44 -10.40
C ALA A 685 17.73 -19.03 -10.78
N ARG A 686 17.96 -18.69 -12.06
CA ARG A 686 19.23 -18.10 -12.51
C ARG A 686 19.43 -16.71 -11.92
N ASN A 687 18.37 -15.90 -11.84
CA ASN A 687 18.44 -14.54 -11.27
C ASN A 687 18.78 -14.57 -9.77
N GLY A 688 18.17 -15.47 -8.99
CA GLY A 688 18.50 -15.67 -7.58
C GLY A 688 19.96 -16.09 -7.36
N GLU A 689 20.50 -16.97 -8.21
CA GLU A 689 21.91 -17.34 -8.13
C GLU A 689 22.85 -16.22 -8.60
N LEU A 690 22.43 -15.39 -9.56
CA LEU A 690 23.17 -14.19 -10.00
C LEU A 690 23.30 -13.15 -8.88
N TYR A 691 22.22 -12.84 -8.14
CA TYR A 691 22.29 -11.98 -6.95
C TYR A 691 23.31 -12.51 -5.92
N ARG A 692 23.31 -13.83 -5.66
CA ARG A 692 24.27 -14.47 -4.75
C ARG A 692 25.70 -14.46 -5.28
N TYR A 693 25.89 -14.62 -6.59
CA TYR A 693 27.21 -14.52 -7.24
C TYR A 693 27.79 -13.11 -7.11
N VAL A 694 26.96 -12.07 -7.29
CA VAL A 694 27.37 -10.67 -7.03
C VAL A 694 27.77 -10.46 -5.57
N ALA A 695 27.03 -11.05 -4.62
CA ALA A 695 27.38 -11.01 -3.20
C ALA A 695 28.71 -11.73 -2.87
N ASP A 696 29.04 -12.83 -3.56
CA ASP A 696 30.36 -13.48 -3.43
C ASP A 696 31.50 -12.54 -3.87
N THR A 697 31.30 -11.69 -4.89
CA THR A 697 32.28 -10.65 -5.31
C THR A 697 32.38 -9.47 -4.34
N ARG A 698 31.62 -9.45 -3.24
CA ARG A 698 31.44 -8.27 -2.35
C ARG A 698 30.85 -7.05 -3.07
N GLY A 699 30.04 -7.32 -4.09
CA GLY A 699 29.30 -6.31 -4.84
C GLY A 699 28.18 -5.62 -4.05
N ALA A 700 27.38 -4.81 -4.75
CA ALA A 700 26.17 -4.18 -4.23
C ALA A 700 25.09 -4.11 -5.31
N PHE A 701 23.81 -4.04 -4.92
CA PHE A 701 22.69 -3.77 -5.83
C PHE A 701 22.37 -2.27 -5.90
N VAL A 702 21.93 -1.79 -7.06
CA VAL A 702 21.49 -0.41 -7.26
C VAL A 702 20.13 -0.36 -7.95
N GLN A 703 19.19 0.36 -7.34
CA GLN A 703 17.90 0.71 -7.91
C GLN A 703 17.87 2.24 -8.17
N PRO A 704 18.11 2.73 -9.40
CA PRO A 704 18.33 4.15 -9.70
C PRO A 704 17.08 4.89 -10.22
N ALA A 705 15.86 4.38 -10.02
CA ALA A 705 14.66 4.89 -10.69
C ALA A 705 14.28 6.30 -10.23
N PHE A 706 13.79 7.14 -11.14
CA PHE A 706 13.17 8.43 -10.78
C PHE A 706 11.96 8.27 -9.85
N TYR A 707 11.25 7.14 -9.97
CA TYR A 707 10.25 6.70 -9.01
C TYR A 707 10.13 5.18 -9.02
N GLU A 708 10.03 4.56 -7.84
CA GLU A 708 9.79 3.12 -7.70
C GLU A 708 8.60 2.86 -6.77
N ALA A 709 7.54 2.20 -7.27
CA ALA A 709 6.29 2.05 -6.51
C ALA A 709 6.43 1.10 -5.32
N PHE A 710 7.29 0.08 -5.44
CA PHE A 710 7.66 -0.82 -4.35
C PHE A 710 9.13 -1.25 -4.46
N GLY A 711 9.51 -1.85 -5.60
CA GLY A 711 10.87 -2.33 -5.84
C GLY A 711 11.09 -3.76 -5.34
N LEU A 712 10.41 -4.75 -5.94
CA LEU A 712 10.65 -6.18 -5.63
C LEU A 712 12.13 -6.57 -5.76
N THR A 713 12.89 -5.98 -6.69
CA THR A 713 14.32 -6.26 -6.87
C THR A 713 15.19 -5.79 -5.69
N VAL A 714 14.76 -4.77 -4.95
CA VAL A 714 15.38 -4.35 -3.67
C VAL A 714 15.17 -5.44 -2.62
N VAL A 715 13.95 -5.97 -2.51
CA VAL A 715 13.62 -7.10 -1.61
C VAL A 715 14.40 -8.36 -2.01
N GLU A 716 14.48 -8.70 -3.30
CA GLU A 716 15.25 -9.85 -3.81
C GLU A 716 16.74 -9.75 -3.48
N ALA A 717 17.36 -8.59 -3.69
CA ALA A 717 18.76 -8.33 -3.37
C ALA A 717 19.04 -8.46 -1.87
N MET A 718 18.25 -7.78 -1.03
CA MET A 718 18.37 -7.85 0.43
C MET A 718 18.10 -9.26 0.98
N THR A 719 17.18 -10.03 0.37
CA THR A 719 16.93 -11.45 0.71
C THR A 719 18.13 -12.35 0.38
N CYS A 720 18.90 -11.99 -0.66
CA CYS A 720 20.18 -12.65 -0.97
C CYS A 720 21.34 -12.17 -0.09
N ALA A 721 21.08 -11.27 0.86
CA ALA A 721 22.06 -10.57 1.70
C ALA A 721 23.10 -9.77 0.88
N LEU A 722 22.62 -9.07 -0.17
CA LEU A 722 23.41 -8.15 -0.99
C LEU A 722 23.13 -6.70 -0.53
N PRO A 723 24.14 -5.94 -0.05
CA PRO A 723 24.00 -4.53 0.27
C PRO A 723 23.39 -3.75 -0.90
N THR A 724 22.42 -2.88 -0.62
CA THR A 724 21.56 -2.28 -1.64
C THR A 724 21.48 -0.76 -1.51
N PHE A 725 21.65 -0.07 -2.64
CA PHE A 725 21.35 1.34 -2.85
C PHE A 725 20.01 1.44 -3.61
N ALA A 726 19.07 2.27 -3.15
CA ALA A 726 17.80 2.45 -3.85
C ALA A 726 17.31 3.90 -3.81
N THR A 727 16.49 4.27 -4.80
CA THR A 727 15.89 5.59 -4.90
C THR A 727 15.11 5.97 -3.63
N VAL A 728 15.30 7.22 -3.18
CA VAL A 728 14.49 7.81 -2.10
C VAL A 728 13.05 8.14 -2.55
N HIS A 729 12.76 8.06 -3.84
CA HIS A 729 11.46 8.43 -4.42
C HIS A 729 10.56 7.20 -4.59
N GLY A 730 9.80 6.90 -3.55
CA GLY A 730 8.74 5.88 -3.57
C GLY A 730 8.90 4.79 -2.51
N GLY A 731 8.49 3.57 -2.85
CA GLY A 731 8.45 2.43 -1.92
C GLY A 731 9.80 2.01 -1.31
N PRO A 732 10.94 2.05 -2.02
CA PRO A 732 12.23 1.66 -1.42
C PRO A 732 12.64 2.51 -0.22
N ALA A 733 12.14 3.76 -0.11
CA ALA A 733 12.37 4.65 1.04
C ALA A 733 11.67 4.20 2.33
N GLU A 734 10.71 3.26 2.24
CA GLU A 734 10.12 2.55 3.39
C GLU A 734 10.80 1.19 3.64
N ILE A 735 11.33 0.55 2.58
CA ILE A 735 12.02 -0.75 2.68
C ILE A 735 13.36 -0.61 3.41
N ILE A 736 14.18 0.37 3.01
CA ILE A 736 15.54 0.58 3.52
C ILE A 736 15.55 1.53 4.71
N GLU A 737 16.40 1.21 5.69
CA GLU A 737 16.82 2.12 6.75
C GLU A 737 18.24 2.57 6.44
N HIS A 738 18.38 3.84 6.02
CA HIS A 738 19.62 4.39 5.48
C HIS A 738 20.80 4.23 6.45
N GLY A 739 21.88 3.59 5.99
CA GLY A 739 23.09 3.31 6.77
C GLY A 739 22.96 2.13 7.75
N VAL A 740 21.81 1.46 7.78
CA VAL A 740 21.53 0.29 8.64
C VAL A 740 21.30 -0.97 7.80
N SER A 741 20.30 -0.93 6.91
CA SER A 741 19.90 -2.08 6.07
C SER A 741 20.11 -1.87 4.56
N GLY A 742 20.61 -0.69 4.19
CA GLY A 742 20.92 -0.28 2.83
C GLY A 742 21.19 1.22 2.79
N PHE A 743 21.15 1.82 1.60
CA PHE A 743 21.33 3.26 1.40
C PHE A 743 20.24 3.84 0.49
N HIS A 744 19.80 5.06 0.81
CA HIS A 744 19.00 5.86 -0.12
C HIS A 744 19.93 6.69 -1.00
N ILE A 745 19.66 6.68 -2.30
CA ILE A 745 20.28 7.52 -3.33
C ILE A 745 19.22 8.44 -3.96
N ASP A 746 19.64 9.55 -4.55
CA ASP A 746 18.73 10.46 -5.26
C ASP A 746 19.10 10.52 -6.76
N PRO A 747 18.24 9.99 -7.66
CA PRO A 747 18.48 9.97 -9.11
C PRO A 747 18.55 11.37 -9.74
N TYR A 748 18.05 12.42 -9.07
CA TYR A 748 18.19 13.80 -9.53
C TYR A 748 19.55 14.42 -9.15
N HIS A 749 20.31 13.77 -8.25
CA HIS A 749 21.64 14.16 -7.81
C HIS A 749 22.67 13.06 -8.12
N PRO A 750 22.96 12.78 -9.41
CA PRO A 750 23.75 11.64 -9.84
C PRO A 750 25.20 11.65 -9.33
N ASP A 751 25.81 12.83 -9.17
CA ASP A 751 27.20 12.94 -8.72
C ASP A 751 27.34 12.64 -7.22
N GLN A 752 26.35 13.02 -6.41
CA GLN A 752 26.25 12.64 -4.98
C GLN A 752 26.00 11.14 -4.84
N THR A 753 25.11 10.59 -5.67
CA THR A 753 24.83 9.16 -5.76
C THR A 753 26.08 8.36 -6.16
N ALA A 754 26.92 8.88 -7.05
CA ALA A 754 28.18 8.27 -7.44
C ALA A 754 29.18 8.20 -6.28
N GLU A 755 29.39 9.32 -5.58
CA GLU A 755 30.36 9.40 -4.48
C GLU A 755 29.91 8.57 -3.27
N GLN A 756 28.62 8.56 -2.94
CA GLN A 756 28.05 7.72 -1.88
C GLN A 756 28.28 6.21 -2.13
N MET A 757 28.21 5.77 -3.39
CA MET A 757 28.59 4.39 -3.76
C MET A 757 30.11 4.18 -3.67
N ALA A 758 30.91 5.15 -4.10
CA ALA A 758 32.37 5.05 -4.03
C ALA A 758 32.88 4.97 -2.58
N ASP A 759 32.36 5.82 -1.68
CA ASP A 759 32.67 5.85 -0.25
C ASP A 759 32.31 4.52 0.44
N PHE A 760 31.23 3.87 0.04
CA PHE A 760 30.88 2.54 0.53
C PHE A 760 31.93 1.49 0.15
N PHE A 761 32.38 1.45 -1.11
CA PHE A 761 33.38 0.47 -1.54
C PHE A 761 34.79 0.79 -1.01
N GLU A 762 35.14 2.07 -0.90
CA GLU A 762 36.35 2.56 -0.26
C GLU A 762 36.38 2.11 1.21
N ARG A 763 35.30 2.35 1.96
CA ARG A 763 35.18 1.89 3.34
C ARG A 763 35.12 0.36 3.48
N CYS A 764 34.55 -0.37 2.53
CA CYS A 764 34.59 -1.85 2.52
C CYS A 764 36.00 -2.41 2.21
N LYS A 765 36.85 -1.61 1.57
CA LYS A 765 38.26 -1.95 1.29
C LYS A 765 39.16 -1.68 2.51
N GLU A 766 38.84 -0.65 3.31
CA GLU A 766 39.46 -0.40 4.62
C GLU A 766 38.98 -1.37 5.71
N ASP A 767 37.66 -1.59 5.80
CA ASP A 767 37.00 -2.47 6.76
C ASP A 767 36.05 -3.46 6.04
N PRO A 768 36.52 -4.67 5.70
CA PRO A 768 35.68 -5.71 5.10
C PRO A 768 34.52 -6.18 5.98
N SER A 769 34.48 -5.85 7.27
CA SER A 769 33.33 -6.13 8.14
C SER A 769 32.16 -5.18 7.89
N TYR A 770 32.41 -3.98 7.35
CA TYR A 770 31.38 -3.00 7.02
C TYR A 770 30.39 -3.52 5.97
N TRP A 771 30.89 -4.25 4.96
CA TRP A 771 30.05 -4.92 3.96
C TRP A 771 29.08 -5.91 4.62
N ASN A 772 29.61 -6.76 5.53
CA ASN A 772 28.80 -7.74 6.26
C ASN A 772 27.74 -7.04 7.13
N LYS A 773 28.10 -5.94 7.81
CA LYS A 773 27.15 -5.19 8.65
C LYS A 773 25.91 -4.71 7.87
N ILE A 774 26.09 -4.19 6.65
CA ILE A 774 24.97 -3.75 5.80
C ILE A 774 24.23 -4.96 5.20
N SER A 775 24.94 -6.04 4.85
CA SER A 775 24.36 -7.31 4.40
C SER A 775 23.42 -7.92 5.46
N ASP A 776 23.88 -8.02 6.71
CA ASP A 776 23.15 -8.59 7.83
C ASP A 776 21.96 -7.70 8.23
N GLY A 777 22.14 -6.37 8.28
CA GLY A 777 21.05 -5.42 8.51
C GLY A 777 19.99 -5.45 7.41
N GLY A 778 20.41 -5.62 6.15
CA GLY A 778 19.53 -5.84 5.01
C GLY A 778 18.68 -7.10 5.18
N LEU A 779 19.32 -8.22 5.51
CA LEU A 779 18.66 -9.50 5.70
C LEU A 779 17.69 -9.49 6.90
N GLN A 780 18.09 -8.89 8.04
CA GLN A 780 17.21 -8.71 9.20
C GLN A 780 15.97 -7.90 8.84
N ARG A 781 16.14 -6.78 8.12
CA ARG A 781 15.03 -5.93 7.66
C ARG A 781 14.03 -6.70 6.80
N ILE A 782 14.47 -7.63 5.95
CA ILE A 782 13.59 -8.52 5.19
C ILE A 782 12.82 -9.46 6.13
N TYR A 783 13.50 -10.19 7.02
CA TYR A 783 12.84 -11.15 7.90
C TYR A 783 11.80 -10.53 8.84
N GLU A 784 11.99 -9.28 9.28
CA GLU A 784 11.04 -8.56 10.14
C GLU A 784 9.80 -8.02 9.41
N ARG A 785 9.86 -7.78 8.09
CA ARG A 785 8.86 -6.95 7.38
C ARG A 785 8.38 -7.49 6.03
N TYR A 786 9.27 -8.07 5.24
CA TYR A 786 9.06 -8.32 3.80
C TYR A 786 9.13 -9.83 3.49
N THR A 787 8.27 -10.61 4.12
CA THR A 787 8.18 -12.06 3.90
C THR A 787 6.76 -12.49 3.55
N TRP A 788 6.64 -13.43 2.61
CA TRP A 788 5.34 -14.00 2.24
C TRP A 788 4.63 -14.73 3.39
N LYS A 789 5.38 -15.22 4.39
CA LYS A 789 4.83 -15.76 5.62
C LYS A 789 4.06 -14.69 6.40
N ILE A 790 4.72 -13.58 6.75
CA ILE A 790 4.09 -12.45 7.46
C ILE A 790 2.91 -11.90 6.65
N TYR A 791 3.04 -11.85 5.32
CA TYR A 791 1.95 -11.48 4.42
C TYR A 791 0.73 -12.39 4.60
N SER A 792 0.89 -13.71 4.50
CA SER A 792 -0.21 -14.68 4.62
C SER A 792 -0.81 -14.73 6.03
N GLU A 793 0.03 -14.65 7.07
CA GLU A 793 -0.40 -14.58 8.47
C GLU A 793 -1.30 -13.36 8.72
N ARG A 794 -0.92 -12.18 8.18
CA ARG A 794 -1.72 -10.95 8.31
C ARG A 794 -2.96 -10.97 7.42
N LEU A 795 -2.87 -11.43 6.16
CA LEU A 795 -4.01 -11.53 5.25
C LEU A 795 -5.15 -12.39 5.84
N MET A 796 -4.82 -13.55 6.41
CA MET A 796 -5.81 -14.43 7.04
C MET A 796 -6.45 -13.81 8.28
N THR A 797 -5.67 -13.07 9.10
CA THR A 797 -6.20 -12.34 10.26
C THR A 797 -7.09 -11.16 9.85
N LEU A 798 -6.72 -10.43 8.79
CA LEU A 798 -7.57 -9.38 8.21
C LEU A 798 -8.89 -9.95 7.69
N ALA A 799 -8.87 -11.07 6.94
CA ALA A 799 -10.08 -11.72 6.47
C ALA A 799 -11.03 -12.12 7.62
N GLY A 800 -10.48 -12.55 8.76
CA GLY A 800 -11.23 -12.81 9.99
C GLY A 800 -11.87 -11.55 10.59
N VAL A 801 -11.05 -10.54 10.91
CA VAL A 801 -11.51 -9.29 11.56
C VAL A 801 -12.51 -8.54 10.68
N TYR A 802 -12.24 -8.38 9.38
CA TYR A 802 -13.15 -7.67 8.48
C TYR A 802 -14.39 -8.50 8.12
N GLY A 803 -14.32 -9.84 8.16
CA GLY A 803 -15.50 -10.71 8.04
C GLY A 803 -16.46 -10.55 9.22
N PHE A 804 -15.94 -10.51 10.45
CA PHE A 804 -16.74 -10.20 11.63
C PHE A 804 -17.28 -8.76 11.59
N TRP A 805 -16.44 -7.78 11.24
CA TRP A 805 -16.88 -6.38 11.09
C TRP A 805 -18.01 -6.23 10.07
N LYS A 806 -17.94 -6.92 8.94
CA LYS A 806 -19.00 -6.95 7.90
C LYS A 806 -20.32 -7.51 8.43
N HIS A 807 -20.30 -8.43 9.39
CA HIS A 807 -21.49 -8.91 10.08
C HIS A 807 -22.09 -7.79 10.96
N VAL A 808 -21.25 -7.10 11.75
CA VAL A 808 -21.67 -6.02 12.66
C VAL A 808 -22.16 -4.77 11.91
N SER A 809 -21.37 -4.23 10.98
CA SER A 809 -21.65 -2.95 10.29
C SER A 809 -22.65 -3.07 9.12
N LYS A 810 -23.41 -4.18 9.05
CA LYS A 810 -24.22 -4.59 7.90
C LYS A 810 -25.38 -3.62 7.58
N LEU A 811 -25.91 -2.94 8.60
CA LEU A 811 -26.99 -1.95 8.44
C LEU A 811 -26.43 -0.62 7.91
N GLU A 812 -25.33 -0.13 8.47
CA GLU A 812 -24.73 1.16 8.13
C GLU A 812 -24.20 1.17 6.68
N ARG A 813 -23.48 0.12 6.26
CA ARG A 813 -22.97 -0.01 4.88
C ARG A 813 -24.06 -0.16 3.81
N ARG A 814 -25.35 -0.21 4.18
CA ARG A 814 -26.47 -0.38 3.22
C ARG A 814 -26.66 0.82 2.31
N GLU A 815 -26.39 2.03 2.80
CA GLU A 815 -26.58 3.27 2.03
C GLU A 815 -25.45 3.43 1.00
N THR A 816 -24.19 3.28 1.44
CA THR A 816 -22.99 3.22 0.58
C THR A 816 -23.16 2.18 -0.52
N ARG A 817 -23.64 0.97 -0.17
CA ARG A 817 -23.91 -0.11 -1.13
C ARG A 817 -24.88 0.33 -2.24
N ARG A 818 -25.99 1.01 -1.91
CA ARG A 818 -26.98 1.47 -2.90
C ARG A 818 -26.47 2.63 -3.75
N TYR A 819 -25.64 3.52 -3.18
CA TYR A 819 -24.98 4.58 -3.93
C TYR A 819 -24.02 4.02 -4.99
N LEU A 820 -23.21 3.01 -4.62
CA LEU A 820 -22.29 2.34 -5.54
C LEU A 820 -23.01 1.47 -6.57
N GLU A 821 -24.10 0.78 -6.21
CA GLU A 821 -24.99 0.11 -7.17
C GLU A 821 -25.49 1.08 -8.25
N MET A 822 -26.00 2.25 -7.82
CA MET A 822 -26.51 3.28 -8.73
C MET A 822 -25.40 3.82 -9.65
N PHE A 823 -24.21 4.10 -9.10
CA PHE A 823 -23.07 4.61 -9.87
C PHE A 823 -22.55 3.58 -10.89
N TYR A 824 -22.51 2.28 -10.53
CA TYR A 824 -22.20 1.21 -11.47
C TYR A 824 -23.25 1.11 -12.58
N ILE A 825 -24.55 1.11 -12.23
CA ILE A 825 -25.64 0.91 -13.19
C ILE A 825 -25.82 2.10 -14.15
N LEU A 826 -25.69 3.34 -13.65
CA LEU A 826 -26.02 4.58 -14.39
C LEU A 826 -24.81 5.40 -14.87
N LYS A 827 -23.57 5.04 -14.51
CA LYS A 827 -22.36 5.66 -15.06
C LYS A 827 -21.43 4.62 -15.69
N PHE A 828 -20.97 3.63 -14.92
CA PHE A 828 -20.00 2.65 -15.44
C PHE A 828 -20.55 1.85 -16.62
N ARG A 829 -21.76 1.28 -16.50
CA ARG A 829 -22.37 0.49 -17.58
C ARG A 829 -22.68 1.28 -18.85
N ASP A 830 -22.76 2.61 -18.78
CA ASP A 830 -22.98 3.46 -19.95
C ASP A 830 -21.65 3.88 -20.59
N LEU A 831 -20.63 4.22 -19.80
CA LEU A 831 -19.24 4.39 -20.27
C LEU A 831 -18.74 3.12 -20.97
N MET A 832 -19.06 1.93 -20.44
CA MET A 832 -18.67 0.68 -21.07
C MET A 832 -19.33 0.41 -22.45
N LYS A 833 -20.32 1.20 -22.88
CA LYS A 833 -20.90 1.11 -24.23
C LYS A 833 -20.11 1.92 -25.26
N THR A 834 -19.28 2.89 -24.84
CA THR A 834 -18.46 3.70 -25.74
C THR A 834 -17.08 3.12 -25.99
N VAL A 835 -16.65 2.13 -25.18
CA VAL A 835 -15.45 1.33 -25.45
C VAL A 835 -15.70 0.45 -26.68
N PRO A 836 -14.91 0.57 -27.77
CA PRO A 836 -15.14 -0.19 -28.99
C PRO A 836 -15.04 -1.70 -28.77
N LEU A 837 -16.08 -2.44 -29.18
CA LEU A 837 -16.00 -3.90 -29.20
C LEU A 837 -15.07 -4.32 -30.34
N VAL A 838 -14.09 -5.16 -30.01
CA VAL A 838 -13.19 -5.74 -31.01
C VAL A 838 -13.98 -6.77 -31.81
N THR A 839 -14.21 -6.49 -33.09
CA THR A 839 -14.66 -7.49 -34.06
C THR A 839 -13.51 -8.45 -34.36
N ASP A 840 -13.82 -9.74 -34.53
CA ASP A 840 -12.88 -10.76 -35.03
C ASP A 840 -12.64 -10.63 -36.55
N GLU A 841 -13.22 -9.61 -37.18
CA GLU A 841 -13.12 -9.30 -38.61
C GLU A 841 -11.80 -8.57 -38.94
N HIS A 842 -10.67 -9.29 -38.90
CA HIS A 842 -9.57 -9.14 -39.86
C HIS A 842 -8.52 -10.26 -39.65
N HIS A 843 -8.57 -11.26 -40.53
CA HIS A 843 -7.55 -12.28 -40.75
C HIS A 843 -7.37 -12.50 -42.26
#